data_AF-A0A2E3PYC9-F1
#
_entry.id   AF-A0A2E3PYC9-F1
#
_cell.length_a   1.000
_cell.length_b   1.000
_cell.length_c   1.000
_cell.angle_alpha   90.00
_cell.angle_beta   90.00
_cell.angle_gamma   90.00
#
_symmetry.space_group_name_H-M   'P 1'
#
loop_
_entity.id
_entity.type
_entity.pdbx_description
1 polymer ?
#
loop_
_entity_poly.entity_id
_entity_poly.type
_entity_poly.pdbx_seq_one_letter_code
_entity_poly.pdbx_strand_id
1 'polypeptide(L)'
;MSFKNRIPGARRGSSIVGLAIATAGSLFIAPTVLAQDNCDTAVPALPGLNSFNLNEMTTSGFSAPCFKGDVVHHDVWYCFEAPVDGWVNISTCGLTNVDTRIVLWPGCDCPDPDHVAPICCAENECGKQSDLVCEVVCGERYLIQIGSAANGDHGPGDFMLGFEGSDCDPGNGTGTPPSGPCNECREGDPEWLDQAGFDGGQIMLFTRDATTSIESPLLAFDLTDEAAAPLGSNWAAPTWTHPDWTRTNLGTVFGVAIDGIGNAFLAHSSVYNYGIPRDAVGALGGPGAIYQIDSATGAPSLFATLPQTLDPSIQPASEAWPGIGNIAWDFDRDVLFASNMDDGRIYRIDGSGSILDAWDHATDILTAGGAPEAGDADGFAPLGERVWAVCPTMDRLYYSVWWEDSANLDLVQANEIWSVRLDPSGAIVPGSRQLELEMPALNNGSLSNPVADITFDDQCCMLIAERSMNGATLSGAHNSRGLRFCHDGSGWVLGTDYVVGYYSVGNNTAGGVDFDGGPEARSWFSADAIHYPSPYLYGATGIPVLGDTPDQSVIIDIDVNVNFPEKFQMGSIELTCYREVSGPCLEATGELECLVDENGLSVDYALELEITNNSSTPAHYLLVAGPVSPGVMNLVPELAPGETRILDLTVNGPIAGETVCLQLTLFDADFGECCGLGEELCLVIPECDCAIEEGLEIVCIDEAAGIYQLQFDLVNLSPDVIEHVFLLSDPGAPWMLDEDHFDVPATAPFGTMSIGPVIITTSQSPGDTIAFIATLHVANLAQCCDFPMEITLPLCDGESNGHPADLDGDGVVGSSDLGIILANWGGSGLGDLDGDGVVGASDLGILLAAFGMTP
;
A
#
# COMPACT_ATOMS: atom_id res chain seq x y z
N MET A 1 64.13 15.20 41.12
CA MET A 1 64.59 15.99 42.29
C MET A 1 63.39 16.25 43.19
N SER A 2 63.55 15.94 44.48
CA SER A 2 63.05 16.70 45.63
C SER A 2 61.53 16.90 45.88
N PHE A 3 61.05 16.22 46.94
CA PHE A 3 60.25 16.71 48.09
C PHE A 3 58.89 17.44 47.83
N LYS A 4 57.74 16.86 48.20
CA LYS A 4 57.13 16.68 49.55
C LYS A 4 56.29 17.88 50.06
N ASN A 5 55.07 17.50 50.50
CA ASN A 5 54.33 17.91 51.71
C ASN A 5 53.10 18.82 51.53
N ARG A 6 51.97 18.65 52.25
CA ARG A 6 51.30 17.56 53.01
C ARG A 6 50.19 18.22 53.89
N ILE A 7 48.97 17.65 53.89
CA ILE A 7 48.08 17.35 55.07
C ILE A 7 47.28 18.52 55.72
N PRO A 8 46.26 18.34 56.64
CA PRO A 8 45.24 17.28 56.98
C PRO A 8 43.77 17.81 57.03
N GLY A 9 42.69 16.98 57.01
CA GLY A 9 42.08 16.20 58.14
C GLY A 9 40.56 16.53 58.22
N ALA A 10 39.58 15.72 58.63
CA ALA A 10 39.44 14.69 59.67
C ALA A 10 38.17 13.82 59.40
N ARG A 11 38.23 12.47 59.52
CA ARG A 11 37.66 11.57 60.56
C ARG A 11 36.12 11.51 60.80
N ARG A 12 35.61 10.27 60.54
CA ARG A 12 34.73 9.37 61.34
C ARG A 12 33.19 9.53 61.29
N GLY A 13 32.54 8.43 60.89
CA GLY A 13 31.21 8.02 61.35
C GLY A 13 30.65 6.83 60.54
N SER A 14 30.70 5.60 61.09
CA SER A 14 30.05 4.40 60.55
C SER A 14 28.71 4.17 61.25
N SER A 15 27.67 3.77 60.50
CA SER A 15 26.59 2.90 60.98
C SER A 15 25.97 2.11 59.82
N ILE A 16 25.74 0.84 60.09
CA ILE A 16 25.29 -0.27 59.24
C ILE A 16 23.76 -0.18 59.00
N VAL A 17 23.28 -0.70 57.86
CA VAL A 17 22.12 -1.61 57.66
C VAL A 17 21.50 -1.38 56.27
N GLY A 18 21.32 -2.47 55.50
CA GLY A 18 20.36 -2.54 54.39
C GLY A 18 20.96 -2.89 53.03
N LEU A 19 21.17 -4.18 52.77
CA LEU A 19 21.33 -4.71 51.42
C LEU A 19 19.96 -4.59 50.72
N ALA A 20 19.84 -3.70 49.75
CA ALA A 20 18.75 -3.70 48.77
C ALA A 20 19.41 -3.61 47.40
N ILE A 21 19.55 -4.77 46.74
CA ILE A 21 19.82 -4.83 45.31
C ILE A 21 18.49 -4.49 44.66
N ALA A 22 18.34 -3.26 44.18
CA ALA A 22 17.27 -2.89 43.27
C ALA A 22 17.81 -3.05 41.85
N THR A 23 17.56 -4.23 41.26
CA THR A 23 17.56 -4.40 39.80
C THR A 23 16.40 -3.59 39.25
N ALA A 24 16.67 -2.43 38.65
CA ALA A 24 15.74 -1.81 37.73
C ALA A 24 15.93 -2.52 36.39
N GLY A 25 15.17 -3.59 36.20
CA GLY A 25 15.07 -4.28 34.92
C GLY A 25 14.38 -3.36 33.91
N SER A 26 14.94 -3.30 32.71
CA SER A 26 14.25 -2.77 31.54
C SER A 26 12.96 -3.57 31.38
N LEU A 27 11.83 -2.92 31.63
CA LEU A 27 10.52 -3.48 31.32
C LEU A 27 10.33 -3.27 29.83
N PHE A 28 10.74 -4.25 29.02
CA PHE A 28 10.17 -4.42 27.70
C PHE A 28 8.68 -4.61 27.91
N ILE A 29 7.88 -3.66 27.44
CA ILE A 29 6.44 -3.89 27.33
C ILE A 29 6.33 -4.92 26.20
N ALA A 30 6.19 -6.19 26.56
CA ALA A 30 5.78 -7.21 25.62
C ALA A 30 4.49 -6.71 24.93
N PRO A 31 4.33 -6.91 23.61
CA PRO A 31 3.01 -6.77 23.00
C PRO A 31 2.03 -7.61 23.82
N THR A 32 0.79 -7.13 23.96
CA THR A 32 -0.26 -7.82 24.72
C THR A 32 -0.24 -9.30 24.40
N VAL A 33 -0.08 -10.15 25.43
CA VAL A 33 0.19 -11.59 25.35
C VAL A 33 -0.82 -12.33 24.45
N LEU A 34 -2.00 -11.77 24.19
CA LEU A 34 -3.04 -12.31 23.32
C LEU A 34 -2.83 -12.11 21.82
N ALA A 35 -1.92 -11.24 21.38
CA ALA A 35 -1.74 -10.97 19.94
C ALA A 35 -1.10 -12.15 19.20
N GLN A 36 -0.44 -13.09 19.89
CA GLN A 36 0.30 -14.20 19.25
C GLN A 36 -0.47 -15.52 19.27
N ASP A 37 -1.61 -15.58 19.95
CA ASP A 37 -2.34 -16.82 20.29
C ASP A 37 -3.02 -17.45 19.07
N ASN A 38 -3.45 -16.62 18.11
CA ASN A 38 -4.12 -17.07 16.89
C ASN A 38 -3.25 -16.80 15.66
N CYS A 39 -3.35 -17.70 14.68
CA CYS A 39 -2.72 -17.57 13.36
C CYS A 39 -3.12 -16.27 12.65
N ASP A 40 -4.39 -15.85 12.75
CA ASP A 40 -4.91 -14.61 12.14
C ASP A 40 -4.27 -13.33 12.70
N THR A 41 -3.64 -13.41 13.87
CA THR A 41 -2.99 -12.29 14.53
C THR A 41 -1.48 -12.43 14.61
N ALA A 42 -0.89 -13.33 13.82
CA ALA A 42 0.54 -13.63 13.83
C ALA A 42 1.41 -12.37 13.82
N VAL A 43 2.37 -12.30 14.75
CA VAL A 43 3.24 -11.13 14.88
C VAL A 43 4.47 -11.24 13.97
N PRO A 44 5.07 -10.14 13.52
CA PRO A 44 6.30 -10.21 12.74
C PRO A 44 7.44 -10.90 13.51
N ALA A 45 8.13 -11.85 12.88
CA ALA A 45 9.40 -12.40 13.37
C ALA A 45 10.58 -11.73 12.65
N LEU A 46 11.62 -11.39 13.41
CA LEU A 46 12.82 -10.72 12.89
C LEU A 46 14.00 -11.70 12.85
N PRO A 47 14.95 -11.55 11.91
CA PRO A 47 16.20 -12.30 11.97
C PRO A 47 16.90 -12.10 13.33
N GLY A 48 17.41 -13.19 13.91
CA GLY A 48 17.99 -13.19 15.24
C GLY A 48 17.04 -13.71 16.32
N LEU A 49 17.16 -13.17 17.53
CA LEU A 49 16.48 -13.69 18.72
C LEU A 49 15.06 -13.11 18.85
N ASN A 50 14.06 -13.99 18.97
CA ASN A 50 12.65 -13.64 19.16
C ASN A 50 12.12 -14.30 20.44
N SER A 51 11.29 -13.59 21.21
CA SER A 51 10.75 -14.09 22.48
C SER A 51 9.31 -14.57 22.34
N PHE A 52 8.95 -15.65 23.05
CA PHE A 52 7.59 -16.18 23.15
C PHE A 52 7.22 -16.56 24.60
N ASN A 53 5.91 -16.69 24.86
CA ASN A 53 5.42 -17.18 26.15
C ASN A 53 4.14 -18.00 26.00
N LEU A 54 4.23 -19.30 26.32
CA LEU A 54 3.12 -20.24 26.17
C LEU A 54 2.21 -20.31 27.41
N ASN A 55 2.57 -19.61 28.50
CA ASN A 55 1.68 -19.49 29.67
C ASN A 55 0.48 -18.63 29.24
N GLU A 56 -0.69 -19.24 29.07
CA GLU A 56 -1.97 -18.62 28.65
C GLU A 56 -2.35 -18.76 27.17
N MET A 57 -1.50 -19.35 26.32
CA MET A 57 -1.88 -19.64 24.93
C MET A 57 -2.87 -20.81 24.85
N THR A 58 -3.79 -20.73 23.91
CA THR A 58 -4.72 -21.79 23.53
C THR A 58 -4.02 -22.82 22.62
N THR A 59 -4.71 -23.91 22.31
CA THR A 59 -4.19 -24.95 21.39
C THR A 59 -5.02 -24.88 20.13
N SER A 60 -4.43 -24.43 19.03
CA SER A 60 -5.12 -24.23 17.76
C SER A 60 -5.54 -25.53 17.08
N GLY A 61 -5.02 -26.68 17.53
CA GLY A 61 -5.41 -28.01 17.02
C GLY A 61 -4.68 -28.45 15.75
N PHE A 62 -3.76 -27.65 15.23
CA PHE A 62 -2.92 -28.04 14.11
C PHE A 62 -1.91 -29.14 14.50
N SER A 63 -1.64 -30.02 13.54
CA SER A 63 -0.62 -31.07 13.63
C SER A 63 0.24 -31.04 12.38
N ALA A 64 1.43 -31.67 12.45
CA ALA A 64 2.32 -31.78 11.31
C ALA A 64 2.86 -33.22 11.18
N PRO A 65 3.30 -33.65 9.98
CA PRO A 65 3.71 -35.03 9.72
C PRO A 65 4.82 -35.56 10.65
N CYS A 66 5.73 -34.71 11.09
CA CYS A 66 6.82 -35.09 12.01
C CYS A 66 6.32 -35.47 13.41
N PHE A 67 5.13 -35.02 13.81
CA PHE A 67 4.53 -35.32 15.12
C PHE A 67 3.63 -36.57 15.11
N LYS A 68 3.52 -37.27 13.97
CA LYS A 68 2.70 -38.49 13.80
C LYS A 68 1.23 -38.34 14.20
N GLY A 69 0.67 -37.15 13.97
CA GLY A 69 -0.73 -36.82 14.27
C GLY A 69 -0.96 -36.24 15.67
N ASP A 70 0.09 -36.03 16.47
CA ASP A 70 -0.03 -35.22 17.68
C ASP A 70 -0.06 -33.72 17.33
N VAL A 71 -0.84 -32.95 18.08
CA VAL A 71 -1.03 -31.50 17.86
C VAL A 71 0.07 -30.66 18.51
N VAL A 72 0.26 -29.44 18.03
CA VAL A 72 1.05 -28.42 18.73
C VAL A 72 0.19 -27.82 19.84
N HIS A 73 0.59 -27.96 21.10
CA HIS A 73 -0.17 -27.43 22.25
C HIS A 73 0.33 -26.02 22.62
N HIS A 74 -0.56 -25.18 23.16
CA HIS A 74 -0.20 -23.83 23.65
C HIS A 74 0.68 -23.08 22.65
N ASP A 75 0.14 -22.76 21.49
CA ASP A 75 0.92 -22.28 20.35
C ASP A 75 0.91 -20.77 20.20
N VAL A 76 1.98 -20.27 19.59
CA VAL A 76 2.14 -18.88 19.17
C VAL A 76 2.50 -18.83 17.70
N TRP A 77 2.08 -17.74 17.06
CA TRP A 77 2.19 -17.55 15.62
C TRP A 77 3.03 -16.32 15.27
N TYR A 78 3.96 -16.51 14.34
CA TYR A 78 4.77 -15.44 13.78
C TYR A 78 4.78 -15.48 12.26
N CYS A 79 4.96 -14.34 11.61
CA CYS A 79 5.09 -14.22 10.15
C CYS A 79 6.45 -13.59 9.79
N PHE A 80 7.10 -14.08 8.74
CA PHE A 80 8.28 -13.42 8.15
C PHE A 80 8.27 -13.52 6.63
N GLU A 81 9.00 -12.62 5.97
CA GLU A 81 9.34 -12.72 4.54
C GLU A 81 10.76 -13.25 4.41
N ALA A 82 10.98 -14.27 3.57
CA ALA A 82 12.29 -14.88 3.42
C ALA A 82 13.25 -13.93 2.68
N PRO A 83 14.39 -13.56 3.31
CA PRO A 83 15.38 -12.69 2.68
C PRO A 83 16.32 -13.46 1.73
N VAL A 84 16.21 -14.79 1.62
CA VAL A 84 17.12 -15.60 0.82
C VAL A 84 16.36 -16.65 0.02
N ASP A 85 16.85 -16.97 -1.17
CA ASP A 85 16.69 -18.29 -1.78
C ASP A 85 17.63 -19.27 -1.08
N GLY A 86 17.09 -20.15 -0.24
CA GLY A 86 17.92 -21.10 0.50
C GLY A 86 17.18 -21.73 1.68
N TRP A 87 17.77 -21.60 2.87
CA TRP A 87 17.33 -22.28 4.07
C TRP A 87 17.02 -21.30 5.18
N VAL A 88 15.89 -21.49 5.86
CA VAL A 88 15.62 -20.89 7.17
C VAL A 88 16.00 -21.90 8.26
N ASN A 89 16.63 -21.42 9.33
CA ASN A 89 16.86 -22.14 10.58
C ASN A 89 16.03 -21.50 11.70
N ILE A 90 15.18 -22.28 12.36
CA ILE A 90 14.37 -21.84 13.50
C ILE A 90 14.68 -22.74 14.69
N SER A 91 15.33 -22.20 15.72
CA SER A 91 15.86 -22.99 16.82
C SER A 91 15.40 -22.50 18.18
N THR A 92 14.78 -23.37 18.98
CA THR A 92 14.51 -23.13 20.42
C THR A 92 15.58 -23.75 21.32
N CYS A 93 16.59 -24.39 20.73
CA CYS A 93 17.61 -25.16 21.42
C CYS A 93 18.43 -24.33 22.41
N GLY A 94 18.33 -24.66 23.71
CA GLY A 94 19.03 -23.96 24.77
C GLY A 94 18.45 -22.59 25.14
N LEU A 95 17.34 -22.20 24.51
CA LEU A 95 16.64 -20.91 24.68
C LEU A 95 15.32 -21.05 25.44
N THR A 96 14.88 -22.27 25.75
CA THR A 96 13.74 -22.54 26.61
C THR A 96 13.92 -23.86 27.39
N ASN A 97 13.07 -24.08 28.40
CA ASN A 97 12.95 -25.37 29.08
C ASN A 97 11.74 -26.19 28.62
N VAL A 98 10.87 -25.60 27.79
CA VAL A 98 9.68 -26.26 27.22
C VAL A 98 10.11 -27.34 26.22
N ASP A 99 9.37 -28.44 26.19
CA ASP A 99 9.43 -29.46 25.13
C ASP A 99 8.70 -28.92 23.90
N THR A 100 9.42 -28.38 22.92
CA THR A 100 8.83 -27.56 21.86
C THR A 100 8.49 -28.37 20.60
N ARG A 101 7.56 -27.84 19.83
CA ARG A 101 7.25 -28.20 18.44
C ARG A 101 7.29 -26.93 17.60
N ILE A 102 7.89 -27.04 16.41
CA ILE A 102 7.93 -25.93 15.43
C ILE A 102 7.34 -26.44 14.12
N VAL A 103 6.47 -25.65 13.50
CA VAL A 103 5.91 -25.89 12.17
C VAL A 103 6.10 -24.63 11.33
N LEU A 104 6.44 -24.82 10.05
CA LEU A 104 6.50 -23.76 9.05
C LEU A 104 5.41 -23.99 8.00
N TRP A 105 4.59 -22.96 7.76
CA TRP A 105 3.50 -22.96 6.79
C TRP A 105 3.80 -21.97 5.65
N PRO A 106 3.25 -22.21 4.45
CA PRO A 106 3.35 -21.24 3.36
C PRO A 106 2.43 -20.04 3.61
N GLY A 107 2.85 -18.85 3.16
CA GLY A 107 2.09 -17.62 3.34
C GLY A 107 2.07 -17.12 4.79
N CYS A 108 1.28 -16.09 5.05
CA CYS A 108 1.00 -15.61 6.42
C CYS A 108 -0.49 -15.62 6.79
N ASP A 109 -1.34 -16.14 5.91
CA ASP A 109 -2.75 -16.38 6.22
C ASP A 109 -2.86 -17.62 7.12
N CYS A 110 -3.93 -17.69 7.92
CA CYS A 110 -4.14 -18.85 8.75
C CYS A 110 -4.29 -20.11 7.87
N PRO A 111 -3.53 -21.19 8.14
CA PRO A 111 -3.58 -22.37 7.29
C PRO A 111 -4.96 -23.02 7.39
N ASP A 112 -5.57 -23.35 6.25
CA ASP A 112 -6.69 -24.28 6.22
C ASP A 112 -6.14 -25.71 6.34
N PRO A 113 -6.41 -26.43 7.45
CA PRO A 113 -5.85 -27.75 7.70
C PRO A 113 -6.31 -28.83 6.70
N ASP A 114 -7.38 -28.58 5.94
CA ASP A 114 -7.89 -29.50 4.92
C ASP A 114 -7.26 -29.24 3.53
N HIS A 115 -6.68 -28.05 3.31
CA HIS A 115 -6.21 -27.61 1.99
C HIS A 115 -4.72 -27.26 1.93
N VAL A 116 -4.07 -26.97 3.06
CA VAL A 116 -2.67 -26.54 3.11
C VAL A 116 -1.85 -27.46 4.00
N ALA A 117 -0.81 -28.08 3.42
CA ALA A 117 0.15 -28.89 4.17
C ALA A 117 1.31 -28.02 4.69
N PRO A 118 1.82 -28.28 5.92
CA PRO A 118 2.99 -27.58 6.41
C PRO A 118 4.23 -27.94 5.58
N ILE A 119 5.10 -26.96 5.34
CA ILE A 119 6.31 -27.10 4.51
C ILE A 119 7.32 -27.99 5.24
N CYS A 120 7.60 -27.66 6.49
CA CYS A 120 8.51 -28.41 7.36
C CYS A 120 8.02 -28.34 8.81
N CYS A 121 8.51 -29.27 9.63
CA CYS A 121 8.24 -29.26 11.06
C CYS A 121 9.34 -30.00 11.82
N ALA A 122 9.51 -29.66 13.10
CA ALA A 122 10.62 -30.11 13.95
C ALA A 122 10.19 -30.33 15.40
N GLU A 123 10.69 -31.42 15.98
CA GLU A 123 10.48 -31.81 17.38
C GLU A 123 11.70 -32.58 17.90
N ASN A 124 12.19 -32.20 19.08
CA ASN A 124 13.20 -32.93 19.85
C ASN A 124 14.61 -33.03 19.22
N GLU A 125 14.99 -32.18 18.27
CA GLU A 125 16.31 -32.23 17.63
C GLU A 125 17.48 -32.05 18.62
N CYS A 126 17.27 -31.29 19.69
CA CYS A 126 18.22 -31.14 20.80
C CYS A 126 17.71 -31.74 22.12
N GLY A 127 16.83 -32.74 22.02
CA GLY A 127 16.37 -33.58 23.13
C GLY A 127 14.97 -33.24 23.63
N LYS A 128 14.69 -31.97 23.90
CA LYS A 128 13.34 -31.45 24.22
C LYS A 128 12.98 -30.24 23.35
N GLN A 129 13.96 -29.41 23.03
CA GLN A 129 13.76 -28.27 22.14
C GLN A 129 13.94 -28.70 20.70
N SER A 130 13.44 -27.87 19.78
CA SER A 130 13.42 -28.15 18.34
C SER A 130 14.40 -27.28 17.58
N ASP A 131 14.89 -27.83 16.48
CA ASP A 131 15.76 -27.15 15.51
C ASP A 131 15.22 -27.45 14.10
N LEU A 132 14.48 -26.51 13.54
CA LEU A 132 13.90 -26.62 12.21
C LEU A 132 14.87 -26.08 11.18
N VAL A 133 15.10 -26.83 10.10
CA VAL A 133 15.76 -26.33 8.89
C VAL A 133 14.84 -26.62 7.71
N CYS A 134 14.46 -25.59 6.95
CA CYS A 134 13.50 -25.70 5.85
C CYS A 134 13.93 -24.86 4.65
N GLU A 135 13.59 -25.29 3.44
CA GLU A 135 13.81 -24.47 2.24
C GLU A 135 12.82 -23.31 2.22
N VAL A 136 13.32 -22.12 1.88
CA VAL A 136 12.55 -20.90 1.65
C VAL A 136 12.98 -20.27 0.34
N VAL A 137 12.02 -19.63 -0.31
CA VAL A 137 12.19 -18.89 -1.56
C VAL A 137 12.19 -17.42 -1.22
N CYS A 138 13.10 -16.68 -1.83
CA CYS A 138 13.21 -15.25 -1.66
C CYS A 138 11.87 -14.53 -1.88
N GLY A 139 11.55 -13.56 -1.02
CA GLY A 139 10.37 -12.69 -1.16
C GLY A 139 9.05 -13.37 -0.79
N GLU A 140 9.04 -14.70 -0.67
CA GLU A 140 7.89 -15.44 -0.18
C GLU A 140 7.72 -15.27 1.33
N ARG A 141 6.47 -15.23 1.77
CA ARG A 141 6.11 -15.10 3.18
C ARG A 141 5.81 -16.46 3.79
N TYR A 142 6.15 -16.59 5.06
CA TYR A 142 6.03 -17.84 5.82
C TYR A 142 5.52 -17.60 7.23
N LEU A 143 4.68 -18.52 7.69
CA LEU A 143 4.09 -18.51 9.01
C LEU A 143 4.76 -19.57 9.90
N ILE A 144 5.27 -19.14 11.05
CA ILE A 144 5.90 -19.98 12.06
C ILE A 144 4.87 -20.26 13.16
N GLN A 145 4.63 -21.54 13.44
CA GLN A 145 3.90 -21.98 14.62
C GLN A 145 4.90 -22.58 15.62
N ILE A 146 4.92 -22.06 16.85
CA ILE A 146 5.74 -22.62 17.94
C ILE A 146 4.82 -22.95 19.11
N GLY A 147 4.89 -24.18 19.61
CA GLY A 147 4.19 -24.55 20.84
C GLY A 147 4.87 -25.70 21.55
N SER A 148 4.16 -26.37 22.43
CA SER A 148 4.66 -27.47 23.24
C SER A 148 4.18 -28.85 22.75
N ALA A 149 4.97 -29.88 23.08
CA ALA A 149 4.68 -31.27 22.74
C ALA A 149 3.56 -31.89 23.59
N ALA A 150 3.17 -31.25 24.70
CA ALA A 150 2.12 -31.74 25.58
C ALA A 150 1.35 -30.59 26.26
N ASN A 151 0.03 -30.73 26.38
CA ASN A 151 -0.87 -29.77 27.05
C ASN A 151 -0.51 -29.43 28.52
N GLY A 152 0.40 -30.18 29.15
CA GLY A 152 0.89 -29.89 30.50
C GLY A 152 2.19 -29.08 30.56
N ASP A 153 2.82 -28.85 29.40
CA ASP A 153 4.12 -28.18 29.27
C ASP A 153 3.92 -26.81 28.63
N HIS A 154 4.34 -25.76 29.33
CA HIS A 154 4.20 -24.37 28.92
C HIS A 154 5.21 -23.53 29.70
N GLY A 155 5.55 -22.37 29.17
CA GLY A 155 6.53 -21.48 29.78
C GLY A 155 7.00 -20.39 28.82
N PRO A 156 7.78 -19.43 29.33
CA PRO A 156 8.48 -18.48 28.48
C PRO A 156 9.67 -19.14 27.79
N GLY A 157 10.06 -18.59 26.64
CA GLY A 157 11.24 -19.02 25.90
C GLY A 157 11.62 -18.00 24.83
N ASP A 158 12.76 -18.25 24.20
CA ASP A 158 13.15 -17.55 22.97
C ASP A 158 13.37 -18.57 21.84
N PHE A 159 13.32 -18.10 20.60
CA PHE A 159 13.79 -18.84 19.44
C PHE A 159 14.74 -17.96 18.60
N MET A 160 15.71 -18.60 17.95
CA MET A 160 16.60 -17.98 16.99
C MET A 160 16.03 -18.21 15.59
N LEU A 161 15.92 -17.15 14.79
CA LEU A 161 15.57 -17.18 13.38
C LEU A 161 16.81 -16.81 12.56
N GLY A 162 17.33 -17.74 11.77
CA GLY A 162 18.50 -17.54 10.91
C GLY A 162 18.23 -17.95 9.47
N PHE A 163 19.04 -17.44 8.55
CA PHE A 163 18.92 -17.72 7.12
C PHE A 163 20.29 -18.10 6.54
N GLU A 164 20.30 -19.13 5.71
CA GLU A 164 21.48 -19.57 4.94
C GLU A 164 21.06 -19.76 3.47
N GLY A 165 21.49 -18.87 2.59
CA GLY A 165 21.08 -18.94 1.18
C GLY A 165 21.71 -17.85 0.34
N SER A 166 21.25 -17.75 -0.90
CA SER A 166 21.53 -16.60 -1.76
C SER A 166 20.53 -15.52 -1.39
N ASP A 167 21.00 -14.34 -1.00
CA ASP A 167 20.13 -13.20 -0.72
C ASP A 167 19.22 -12.91 -1.93
N CYS A 168 18.05 -12.34 -1.64
CA CYS A 168 17.03 -11.97 -2.62
C CYS A 168 17.56 -11.10 -3.76
N ASP A 169 18.66 -10.41 -3.51
CA ASP A 169 19.54 -9.84 -4.50
C ASP A 169 20.86 -10.60 -4.39
N PRO A 170 21.32 -11.34 -5.43
CA PRO A 170 22.57 -12.07 -5.32
C PRO A 170 23.66 -11.04 -5.06
N GLY A 171 24.18 -11.02 -3.83
CA GLY A 171 25.24 -10.15 -3.34
C GLY A 171 26.53 -10.26 -4.14
N ASN A 172 26.47 -9.77 -5.38
CA ASN A 172 27.54 -9.71 -6.32
C ASN A 172 27.75 -8.25 -6.74
N GLY A 173 27.37 -7.26 -5.91
CA GLY A 173 27.71 -5.85 -6.15
C GLY A 173 27.25 -5.31 -7.50
N THR A 174 26.21 -5.90 -8.09
CA THR A 174 25.66 -5.52 -9.40
C THR A 174 24.19 -5.13 -9.28
N GLY A 175 23.80 -4.54 -8.14
CA GLY A 175 22.45 -4.45 -7.58
C GLY A 175 21.31 -4.71 -8.53
N THR A 176 20.51 -5.76 -8.29
CA THR A 176 19.39 -6.06 -9.17
C THR A 176 18.42 -4.87 -9.12
N PRO A 177 18.11 -4.23 -10.25
CA PRO A 177 17.31 -3.03 -10.25
C PRO A 177 15.89 -3.37 -9.78
N PRO A 178 15.21 -2.40 -9.17
CA PRO A 178 13.86 -2.61 -8.68
C PRO A 178 12.97 -2.99 -9.88
N SER A 179 12.25 -4.11 -9.77
CA SER A 179 11.43 -4.67 -10.86
C SER A 179 9.97 -4.30 -10.64
N GLY A 180 9.52 -3.25 -11.32
CA GLY A 180 8.19 -2.64 -11.22
C GLY A 180 8.21 -1.28 -11.94
N PRO A 181 7.08 -0.57 -12.08
CA PRO A 181 7.08 0.77 -12.66
C PRO A 181 7.76 1.75 -11.68
N CYS A 182 9.02 2.10 -11.92
CA CYS A 182 9.76 3.07 -11.08
C CYS A 182 9.27 4.52 -11.21
N ASN A 183 8.19 4.75 -11.96
CA ASN A 183 7.61 6.05 -12.25
C ASN A 183 6.08 6.02 -12.10
N GLU A 184 5.56 5.30 -11.11
CA GLU A 184 4.22 5.63 -10.62
C GLU A 184 4.34 6.93 -9.82
N CYS A 185 4.41 8.05 -10.55
CA CYS A 185 4.31 9.36 -9.94
C CYS A 185 3.02 9.42 -9.14
N ARG A 186 3.13 9.77 -7.85
CA ARG A 186 2.01 9.80 -6.90
C ARG A 186 1.92 11.12 -6.13
N GLU A 187 2.81 12.06 -6.40
CA GLU A 187 2.86 13.42 -5.89
C GLU A 187 1.52 14.13 -6.15
N GLY A 188 0.86 14.55 -5.07
CA GLY A 188 -0.41 15.25 -5.14
C GLY A 188 -0.24 16.70 -5.61
N ASP A 189 -1.23 17.23 -6.33
CA ASP A 189 -1.29 18.66 -6.58
C ASP A 189 -1.75 19.40 -5.34
N PRO A 190 -1.11 20.52 -4.96
CA PRO A 190 -1.63 21.38 -3.91
C PRO A 190 -3.02 21.94 -4.26
N GLU A 191 -3.85 22.26 -3.27
CA GLU A 191 -5.15 22.91 -3.52
C GLU A 191 -5.04 24.45 -3.59
N TRP A 192 -3.91 25.05 -3.15
CA TRP A 192 -3.70 26.50 -3.20
C TRP A 192 -3.40 27.06 -4.60
N LEU A 193 -3.52 26.25 -5.67
CA LEU A 193 -3.24 26.65 -7.06
C LEU A 193 -4.11 27.83 -7.53
N ASP A 194 -5.39 27.83 -7.16
CA ASP A 194 -6.31 28.93 -7.44
C ASP A 194 -5.82 30.27 -6.82
N GLN A 195 -5.25 30.20 -5.61
CA GLN A 195 -4.69 31.38 -4.95
C GLN A 195 -3.38 31.84 -5.62
N ALA A 196 -2.62 30.89 -6.18
CA ALA A 196 -1.46 31.18 -7.01
C ALA A 196 -1.83 31.74 -8.39
N GLY A 197 -3.06 31.49 -8.84
CA GLY A 197 -3.52 31.82 -10.19
C GLY A 197 -2.89 30.91 -11.25
N PHE A 198 -2.63 29.66 -10.87
CA PHE A 198 -2.09 28.61 -11.74
C PHE A 198 -3.22 27.87 -12.45
N ASP A 199 -2.92 27.31 -13.63
CA ASP A 199 -3.91 26.70 -14.52
C ASP A 199 -4.19 25.21 -14.19
N GLY A 200 -3.57 24.67 -13.14
CA GLY A 200 -3.90 23.35 -12.58
C GLY A 200 -3.16 22.17 -13.23
N GLY A 201 -2.14 22.42 -14.05
CA GLY A 201 -1.21 21.39 -14.51
C GLY A 201 -0.04 21.18 -13.54
N GLN A 202 1.01 20.55 -14.06
CA GLN A 202 2.20 20.20 -13.29
C GLN A 202 2.85 21.43 -12.64
N ILE A 203 3.24 21.29 -11.38
CA ILE A 203 3.87 22.36 -10.58
C ILE A 203 5.28 21.96 -10.23
N MET A 204 6.20 22.92 -10.25
CA MET A 204 7.55 22.75 -9.73
C MET A 204 7.76 23.59 -8.48
N LEU A 205 8.15 22.94 -7.38
CA LEU A 205 8.66 23.58 -6.18
C LEU A 205 10.19 23.70 -6.28
N PHE A 206 10.71 24.87 -5.96
CA PHE A 206 12.13 25.19 -6.08
C PHE A 206 12.64 25.85 -4.80
N THR A 207 13.63 25.26 -4.15
CA THR A 207 14.26 25.86 -2.97
C THR A 207 15.47 26.71 -3.32
N ARG A 208 15.75 27.75 -2.51
CA ARG A 208 16.90 28.63 -2.70
C ARG A 208 17.35 29.35 -1.43
N ASP A 209 18.59 29.84 -1.42
CA ASP A 209 19.08 30.82 -0.45
C ASP A 209 18.45 32.20 -0.68
N ALA A 210 17.46 32.51 0.15
CA ALA A 210 16.88 33.84 0.25
C ALA A 210 17.84 34.79 0.98
N THR A 211 18.35 35.85 0.36
CA THR A 211 19.40 36.72 0.93
C THR A 211 18.91 37.80 1.89
N THR A 212 17.60 38.07 1.88
CA THR A 212 16.98 39.06 2.78
C THR A 212 15.93 38.43 3.67
N SER A 213 15.59 39.07 4.79
CA SER A 213 14.66 38.52 5.78
C SER A 213 13.23 38.28 5.27
N ILE A 214 12.86 38.93 4.16
CA ILE A 214 11.52 38.84 3.54
C ILE A 214 11.52 38.09 2.22
N GLU A 215 12.70 37.73 1.71
CA GLU A 215 12.79 36.96 0.46
C GLU A 215 12.35 35.52 0.72
N SER A 216 11.71 34.92 -0.27
CA SER A 216 11.23 33.54 -0.15
C SER A 216 12.33 32.54 -0.47
N PRO A 217 12.55 31.55 0.42
CA PRO A 217 13.42 30.41 0.16
C PRO A 217 12.70 29.27 -0.58
N LEU A 218 11.39 29.38 -0.82
CA LEU A 218 10.58 28.46 -1.64
C LEU A 218 9.87 29.23 -2.76
N LEU A 219 9.96 28.76 -3.99
CA LEU A 219 9.19 29.28 -5.12
C LEU A 219 8.37 28.15 -5.71
N ALA A 220 7.15 28.47 -6.16
CA ALA A 220 6.31 27.57 -6.95
C ALA A 220 6.23 28.09 -8.38
N PHE A 221 6.38 27.21 -9.37
CA PHE A 221 6.26 27.52 -10.78
C PHE A 221 5.16 26.67 -11.42
N ASP A 222 4.35 27.31 -12.25
CA ASP A 222 3.34 26.62 -13.06
C ASP A 222 3.98 26.12 -14.37
N LEU A 223 3.98 24.81 -14.58
CA LEU A 223 4.51 24.16 -15.77
C LEU A 223 3.41 23.73 -16.76
N THR A 224 2.14 24.11 -16.53
CA THR A 224 1.00 23.75 -17.40
C THR A 224 1.26 23.97 -18.91
N ASP A 225 1.87 25.10 -19.25
CA ASP A 225 2.16 25.49 -20.65
C ASP A 225 3.59 25.12 -21.10
N GLU A 226 4.26 24.16 -20.46
CA GLU A 226 5.66 23.80 -20.75
C GLU A 226 5.88 23.44 -22.22
N ALA A 227 4.94 22.72 -22.86
CA ALA A 227 5.02 22.38 -24.28
C ALA A 227 5.13 23.62 -25.20
N ALA A 228 4.68 24.80 -24.74
CA ALA A 228 4.79 26.07 -25.44
C ALA A 228 6.04 26.90 -25.04
N ALA A 229 6.85 26.42 -24.09
CA ALA A 229 8.02 27.11 -23.60
C ALA A 229 9.09 27.30 -24.69
N PRO A 230 9.74 28.48 -24.75
CA PRO A 230 10.75 28.75 -25.78
C PRO A 230 12.08 28.04 -25.47
N LEU A 231 12.33 26.91 -26.13
CA LEU A 231 13.57 26.12 -25.96
C LEU A 231 14.84 26.96 -26.16
N GLY A 232 15.85 26.72 -25.32
CA GLY A 232 17.15 27.40 -25.36
C GLY A 232 17.14 28.86 -24.91
N SER A 233 16.03 29.32 -24.32
CA SER A 233 15.90 30.70 -23.84
C SER A 233 15.05 30.78 -22.59
N ASN A 234 15.14 31.90 -21.87
CA ASN A 234 14.38 32.09 -20.64
C ASN A 234 12.87 32.04 -20.90
N TRP A 235 12.22 31.09 -20.27
CA TRP A 235 10.78 31.03 -20.13
C TRP A 235 10.37 31.72 -18.83
N ALA A 236 9.58 32.79 -18.95
CA ALA A 236 8.98 33.44 -17.81
C ALA A 236 7.74 32.66 -17.34
N ALA A 237 7.96 31.44 -16.85
CA ALA A 237 6.92 30.61 -16.26
C ALA A 237 6.19 31.38 -15.14
N PRO A 238 4.86 31.24 -14.98
CA PRO A 238 4.15 31.83 -13.86
C PRO A 238 4.78 31.38 -12.54
N THR A 239 5.08 32.33 -11.66
CA THR A 239 5.74 32.06 -10.38
C THR A 239 4.90 32.61 -9.24
N TRP A 240 4.81 31.86 -8.16
CA TRP A 240 4.12 32.25 -6.94
C TRP A 240 4.94 31.98 -5.69
N THR A 241 4.68 32.77 -4.66
CA THR A 241 5.22 32.57 -3.31
C THR A 241 4.18 33.00 -2.28
N HIS A 242 4.02 32.21 -1.23
CA HIS A 242 3.19 32.58 -0.09
C HIS A 242 3.84 33.71 0.74
N PRO A 243 3.09 34.66 1.32
CA PRO A 243 3.64 35.74 2.15
C PRO A 243 4.43 35.29 3.38
N ASP A 244 4.16 34.08 3.89
CA ASP A 244 4.86 33.51 5.04
C ASP A 244 6.05 32.61 4.67
N TRP A 245 6.25 32.30 3.39
CA TRP A 245 7.48 31.68 2.90
C TRP A 245 8.57 32.75 2.90
N THR A 246 9.12 33.02 4.07
CA THR A 246 10.18 34.02 4.23
C THR A 246 11.37 33.38 4.90
N ARG A 247 12.56 33.90 4.58
CA ARG A 247 13.80 33.52 5.28
C ARG A 247 13.68 33.67 6.80
N THR A 248 12.85 34.59 7.30
CA THR A 248 12.63 34.74 8.74
C THR A 248 11.90 33.53 9.33
N ASN A 249 10.89 33.02 8.64
CA ASN A 249 10.08 31.90 9.11
C ASN A 249 10.76 30.55 8.89
N LEU A 250 11.29 30.34 7.69
CA LEU A 250 11.83 29.05 7.22
C LEU A 250 13.36 28.96 7.30
N GLY A 251 14.06 30.08 7.38
CA GLY A 251 15.53 30.09 7.36
C GLY A 251 16.08 29.72 5.99
N THR A 252 17.16 28.95 6.02
CA THR A 252 17.81 28.35 4.86
C THR A 252 17.34 26.91 4.73
N VAL A 253 16.80 26.54 3.57
CA VAL A 253 16.28 25.19 3.28
C VAL A 253 16.87 24.65 1.99
N PHE A 254 17.04 23.34 1.89
CA PHE A 254 17.54 22.66 0.69
C PHE A 254 16.57 21.59 0.20
N GLY A 255 16.42 20.49 0.93
CA GLY A 255 15.55 19.40 0.52
C GLY A 255 14.08 19.81 0.45
N VAL A 256 13.39 19.33 -0.56
CA VAL A 256 11.95 19.47 -0.79
C VAL A 256 11.39 18.11 -1.16
N ALA A 257 10.15 17.83 -0.75
CA ALA A 257 9.39 16.64 -1.14
C ALA A 257 7.90 16.98 -1.14
N ILE A 258 7.08 16.21 -1.87
CA ILE A 258 5.61 16.36 -1.92
C ILE A 258 4.94 15.02 -1.56
N ASP A 259 3.91 15.03 -0.70
CA ASP A 259 3.12 13.81 -0.41
C ASP A 259 1.99 13.59 -1.42
N GLY A 260 1.30 12.45 -1.31
CA GLY A 260 0.22 12.08 -2.23
C GLY A 260 -1.03 12.97 -2.20
N ILE A 261 -1.12 13.92 -1.26
CA ILE A 261 -2.24 14.88 -1.14
C ILE A 261 -1.79 16.33 -1.33
N GLY A 262 -0.56 16.55 -1.77
CA GLY A 262 -0.03 17.87 -2.15
C GLY A 262 0.50 18.72 -1.00
N ASN A 263 0.74 18.16 0.19
CA ASN A 263 1.56 18.86 1.19
C ASN A 263 3.01 18.82 0.72
N ALA A 264 3.70 19.95 0.87
CA ALA A 264 5.13 20.00 0.60
C ALA A 264 5.93 20.04 1.90
N PHE A 265 7.11 19.43 1.90
CA PHE A 265 8.02 19.41 3.04
C PHE A 265 9.30 20.14 2.68
N LEU A 266 9.88 20.87 3.63
CA LEU A 266 11.13 21.62 3.42
C LEU A 266 12.11 21.35 4.56
N ALA A 267 13.36 21.06 4.22
CA ALA A 267 14.40 20.69 5.17
C ALA A 267 15.39 21.82 5.46
N HIS A 268 15.57 22.18 6.74
CA HIS A 268 16.63 23.11 7.19
C HIS A 268 18.02 22.65 6.75
N SER A 269 18.82 23.55 6.17
CA SER A 269 20.15 23.23 5.64
C SER A 269 21.16 24.37 5.82
N SER A 270 22.45 24.05 5.80
CA SER A 270 23.57 25.01 5.92
C SER A 270 24.57 24.95 4.75
N VAL A 271 24.11 24.50 3.60
CA VAL A 271 24.97 24.25 2.43
C VAL A 271 25.26 25.50 1.59
N TYR A 272 24.72 26.67 1.91
CA TYR A 272 24.73 27.83 1.00
C TYR A 272 25.83 28.86 1.28
N ASN A 273 26.70 28.62 2.26
CA ASN A 273 27.79 29.55 2.52
C ASN A 273 28.65 29.75 1.25
N TYR A 274 29.00 31.00 0.95
CA TYR A 274 29.90 31.34 -0.15
C TYR A 274 30.92 32.39 0.29
N GLY A 275 31.70 32.04 1.32
CA GLY A 275 32.71 32.92 1.91
C GLY A 275 32.15 34.14 2.65
N ILE A 276 30.83 34.21 2.80
CA ILE A 276 30.09 35.13 3.67
C ILE A 276 28.95 34.35 4.34
N PRO A 277 28.75 34.52 5.66
CA PRO A 277 27.70 33.79 6.36
C PRO A 277 26.31 34.07 5.81
N ARG A 278 25.72 33.00 5.26
CA ARG A 278 24.43 32.99 4.56
C ARG A 278 23.45 31.99 5.14
N ASP A 279 23.85 31.09 6.02
CA ASP A 279 22.92 30.14 6.58
C ASP A 279 22.16 30.75 7.77
N ALA A 280 20.87 30.46 7.85
CA ALA A 280 20.01 30.92 8.93
C ALA A 280 19.02 29.84 9.34
N VAL A 281 18.74 29.82 10.64
CA VAL A 281 17.71 28.98 11.24
C VAL A 281 16.38 29.73 11.24
N GLY A 282 15.32 29.11 10.73
CA GLY A 282 13.99 29.70 10.66
C GLY A 282 13.29 29.81 12.02
N ALA A 283 12.50 30.87 12.21
CA ALA A 283 11.81 31.16 13.46
C ALA A 283 10.59 30.26 13.76
N LEU A 284 10.01 29.59 12.75
CA LEU A 284 8.92 28.62 12.95
C LEU A 284 9.39 27.33 13.64
N GLY A 285 10.69 27.05 13.58
CA GLY A 285 11.30 25.86 14.14
C GLY A 285 12.64 26.17 14.80
N GLY A 286 13.64 25.36 14.47
CA GLY A 286 15.00 25.46 14.97
C GLY A 286 15.97 24.70 14.06
N PRO A 287 17.22 24.51 14.47
CA PRO A 287 18.13 23.62 13.76
C PRO A 287 17.51 22.24 13.61
N GLY A 288 17.56 21.66 12.41
CA GLY A 288 17.01 20.33 12.13
C GLY A 288 15.50 20.33 11.91
N ALA A 289 14.87 21.50 11.75
CA ALA A 289 13.47 21.58 11.42
C ALA A 289 13.19 21.04 10.01
N ILE A 290 12.13 20.24 9.93
CA ILE A 290 11.40 19.96 8.69
C ILE A 290 10.10 20.74 8.80
N TYR A 291 9.81 21.56 7.80
CA TYR A 291 8.59 22.35 7.71
C TYR A 291 7.59 21.65 6.80
N GLN A 292 6.30 21.72 7.12
CA GLN A 292 5.22 21.33 6.21
C GLN A 292 4.55 22.59 5.67
N ILE A 293 4.31 22.60 4.36
CA ILE A 293 3.50 23.57 3.64
C ILE A 293 2.14 22.92 3.40
N ASP A 294 1.12 23.47 4.04
CA ASP A 294 -0.25 22.97 3.96
C ASP A 294 -0.79 23.02 2.53
N SER A 295 -1.29 21.91 2.01
CA SER A 295 -1.79 21.79 0.63
C SER A 295 -2.98 22.71 0.35
N ALA A 296 -3.81 23.00 1.35
CA ALA A 296 -5.00 23.84 1.20
C ALA A 296 -4.69 25.34 1.17
N THR A 297 -3.75 25.80 1.98
CA THR A 297 -3.53 27.23 2.25
C THR A 297 -2.15 27.75 1.83
N GLY A 298 -1.19 26.86 1.60
CA GLY A 298 0.21 27.20 1.39
C GLY A 298 0.90 27.71 2.65
N ALA A 299 0.25 27.65 3.82
CA ALA A 299 0.81 28.16 5.06
C ALA A 299 1.90 27.21 5.60
N PRO A 300 3.09 27.73 5.99
CA PRO A 300 4.13 26.91 6.58
C PRO A 300 3.89 26.62 8.07
N SER A 301 4.21 25.42 8.51
CA SER A 301 4.22 24.99 9.91
C SER A 301 5.41 24.08 10.21
N LEU A 302 5.72 23.84 11.49
CA LEU A 302 6.74 22.88 11.89
C LEU A 302 6.15 21.47 11.81
N PHE A 303 6.80 20.58 11.06
CA PHE A 303 6.41 19.17 10.93
C PHE A 303 7.18 18.30 11.93
N ALA A 304 8.50 18.31 11.83
CA ALA A 304 9.39 17.54 12.70
C ALA A 304 10.66 18.34 13.06
N THR A 305 11.40 17.88 14.06
CA THR A 305 12.71 18.43 14.41
C THR A 305 13.68 17.30 14.68
N LEU A 306 14.67 17.15 13.79
CA LEU A 306 15.74 16.17 13.93
C LEU A 306 16.82 16.68 14.90
N PRO A 307 17.52 15.78 15.60
CA PRO A 307 18.66 16.13 16.44
C PRO A 307 19.72 16.91 15.66
N GLN A 308 20.25 17.95 16.30
CA GLN A 308 21.33 18.78 15.78
C GLN A 308 22.24 19.21 16.91
N THR A 309 23.55 19.12 16.68
CA THR A 309 24.60 19.58 17.57
C THR A 309 25.42 20.65 16.87
N LEU A 310 25.73 21.71 17.61
CA LEU A 310 26.50 22.81 17.05
C LEU A 310 27.94 22.37 16.88
N ASP A 311 28.50 22.44 15.66
CA ASP A 311 29.92 22.23 15.41
C ASP A 311 30.73 23.42 15.94
N PRO A 312 31.45 23.29 17.07
CA PRO A 312 32.18 24.42 17.65
C PRO A 312 33.40 24.84 16.80
N SER A 313 33.80 24.02 15.83
CA SER A 313 34.94 24.29 14.95
C SER A 313 34.59 25.24 13.80
N ILE A 314 33.30 25.34 13.44
CA ILE A 314 32.81 26.20 12.37
C ILE A 314 32.48 27.58 12.93
N GLN A 315 32.94 28.64 12.24
CA GLN A 315 32.65 30.02 12.60
C GLN A 315 32.27 30.85 11.37
N PRO A 316 31.21 31.68 11.48
CA PRO A 316 30.41 31.93 12.69
C PRO A 316 29.46 30.78 13.05
N ALA A 317 29.03 30.74 14.31
CA ALA A 317 28.11 29.72 14.83
C ALA A 317 26.76 29.62 14.10
N SER A 318 26.39 30.60 13.27
CA SER A 318 25.18 30.52 12.42
C SER A 318 25.28 29.47 11.32
N GLU A 319 26.50 29.11 10.91
CA GLU A 319 26.77 28.09 9.88
C GLU A 319 27.13 26.72 10.49
N ALA A 320 27.29 26.67 11.81
CA ALA A 320 27.79 25.51 12.51
C ALA A 320 26.71 24.45 12.79
N TRP A 321 25.50 24.63 12.26
CA TRP A 321 24.41 23.66 12.38
C TRP A 321 24.39 22.79 11.12
N PRO A 322 24.71 21.49 11.22
CA PRO A 322 24.83 20.64 10.03
C PRO A 322 23.59 20.61 9.16
N GLY A 323 22.42 20.55 9.80
CA GLY A 323 21.14 20.50 9.13
C GLY A 323 20.87 19.15 8.48
N ILE A 324 19.83 19.15 7.66
CA ILE A 324 19.32 17.98 6.95
C ILE A 324 19.85 18.08 5.52
N GLY A 325 20.29 16.94 4.99
CA GLY A 325 20.84 16.86 3.64
C GLY A 325 19.75 17.01 2.59
N ASN A 326 18.91 15.99 2.46
CA ASN A 326 17.75 15.99 1.60
C ASN A 326 16.63 15.13 2.22
N ILE A 327 15.43 15.19 1.65
CA ILE A 327 14.23 14.49 2.11
C ILE A 327 13.50 13.88 0.92
N ALA A 328 12.75 12.82 1.15
CA ALA A 328 11.90 12.21 0.12
C ALA A 328 10.72 11.48 0.76
N TRP A 329 9.56 11.51 0.10
CA TRP A 329 8.35 10.85 0.56
C TRP A 329 8.24 9.43 -0.01
N ASP A 330 7.85 8.46 0.82
CA ASP A 330 7.52 7.10 0.39
C ASP A 330 5.99 6.95 0.30
N PHE A 331 5.48 6.92 -0.93
CA PHE A 331 4.04 6.84 -1.22
C PHE A 331 3.42 5.49 -0.87
N ASP A 332 4.20 4.40 -0.86
CA ASP A 332 3.66 3.08 -0.55
C ASP A 332 3.37 2.93 0.95
N ARG A 333 4.01 3.77 1.77
CA ARG A 333 4.09 3.56 3.23
C ARG A 333 3.76 4.81 4.05
N ASP A 334 3.50 5.94 3.39
CA ASP A 334 3.15 7.23 3.99
C ASP A 334 4.16 7.70 5.06
N VAL A 335 5.44 7.61 4.72
CA VAL A 335 6.55 8.08 5.56
C VAL A 335 7.48 9.02 4.81
N LEU A 336 8.06 9.98 5.54
CA LEU A 336 9.12 10.85 5.04
C LEU A 336 10.48 10.30 5.49
N PHE A 337 11.40 10.15 4.54
CA PHE A 337 12.81 9.90 4.81
C PHE A 337 13.59 11.20 4.82
N ALA A 338 14.55 11.33 5.75
CA ALA A 338 15.39 12.51 5.87
C ALA A 338 16.83 12.14 6.24
N SER A 339 17.82 12.59 5.45
CA SER A 339 19.23 12.43 5.80
C SER A 339 19.70 13.53 6.73
N ASN A 340 20.44 13.18 7.78
CA ASN A 340 20.94 14.14 8.76
C ASN A 340 22.47 14.26 8.66
N MET A 341 22.96 15.47 8.36
CA MET A 341 24.39 15.72 8.24
C MET A 341 25.10 15.85 9.60
N ASP A 342 24.35 15.93 10.70
CA ASP A 342 24.88 15.99 12.07
C ASP A 342 25.41 14.62 12.51
N ASP A 343 24.54 13.60 12.51
CA ASP A 343 24.87 12.27 13.00
C ASP A 343 25.05 11.22 11.89
N GLY A 344 24.90 11.60 10.61
CA GLY A 344 25.13 10.69 9.48
C GLY A 344 24.03 9.66 9.30
N ARG A 345 22.88 9.85 9.96
CA ARG A 345 21.75 8.91 9.93
C ARG A 345 20.68 9.31 8.92
N ILE A 346 19.91 8.31 8.52
CA ILE A 346 18.67 8.48 7.77
C ILE A 346 17.51 8.25 8.73
N TYR A 347 16.65 9.24 8.87
CA TYR A 347 15.47 9.23 9.72
C TYR A 347 14.24 8.84 8.93
N ARG A 348 13.35 8.10 9.58
CA ARG A 348 12.01 7.81 9.08
C ARG A 348 10.96 8.44 9.98
N ILE A 349 10.03 9.16 9.36
CA ILE A 349 9.06 10.02 10.05
C ILE A 349 7.68 9.68 9.50
N ASP A 350 6.70 9.45 10.36
CA ASP A 350 5.32 9.21 9.92
C ASP A 350 4.64 10.49 9.40
N GLY A 351 3.51 10.35 8.70
CA GLY A 351 2.73 11.49 8.19
C GLY A 351 2.18 12.46 9.26
N SER A 352 2.36 12.18 10.55
CA SER A 352 2.04 13.11 11.65
C SER A 352 3.24 13.95 12.10
N GLY A 353 4.43 13.68 11.58
CA GLY A 353 5.69 14.32 11.98
C GLY A 353 6.40 13.61 13.14
N SER A 354 5.98 12.39 13.52
CA SER A 354 6.62 11.63 14.59
C SER A 354 7.81 10.83 14.05
N ILE A 355 8.97 10.98 14.69
CA ILE A 355 10.17 10.20 14.36
C ILE A 355 9.96 8.75 14.81
N LEU A 356 9.98 7.82 13.86
CA LEU A 356 9.81 6.39 14.11
C LEU A 356 11.14 5.73 14.46
N ASP A 357 12.16 5.95 13.63
CA ASP A 357 13.52 5.44 13.80
C ASP A 357 14.55 6.26 13.01
N ALA A 358 15.83 5.99 13.29
CA ALA A 358 16.97 6.49 12.53
C ALA A 358 17.99 5.37 12.32
N TRP A 359 18.45 5.22 11.08
CA TRP A 359 19.43 4.21 10.67
C TRP A 359 20.76 4.84 10.31
N ASP A 360 21.85 4.24 10.77
CA ASP A 360 23.22 4.71 10.55
C ASP A 360 23.92 3.85 9.48
N HIS A 361 24.35 4.49 8.39
CA HIS A 361 25.10 3.83 7.33
C HIS A 361 26.45 3.28 7.82
N ALA A 362 27.15 3.96 8.72
CA ALA A 362 28.47 3.53 9.17
C ALA A 362 28.38 2.26 10.03
N THR A 363 27.45 2.24 10.98
CA THR A 363 27.32 1.16 11.98
C THR A 363 26.33 0.06 11.60
N ASP A 364 25.46 0.32 10.62
CA ASP A 364 24.32 -0.53 10.25
C ASP A 364 23.28 -0.72 11.36
N ILE A 365 23.17 0.26 12.26
CA ILE A 365 22.27 0.18 13.42
C ILE A 365 21.00 0.98 13.14
N LEU A 366 19.85 0.35 13.39
CA LEU A 366 18.54 1.01 13.42
C LEU A 366 18.18 1.37 14.87
N THR A 367 17.90 2.64 15.14
CA THR A 367 17.58 3.16 16.48
C THR A 367 16.15 3.69 16.54
N ALA A 368 15.34 3.19 17.46
CA ALA A 368 13.97 3.67 17.64
C ALA A 368 13.93 5.13 18.13
N GLY A 369 13.07 5.93 17.51
CA GLY A 369 12.85 7.35 17.84
C GLY A 369 14.07 8.26 17.57
N GLY A 370 15.09 7.78 16.87
CA GLY A 370 16.29 8.55 16.55
C GLY A 370 17.18 8.87 17.76
N ALA A 371 17.30 7.92 18.70
CA ALA A 371 18.18 8.06 19.85
C ALA A 371 19.66 8.12 19.42
N PRO A 372 20.49 9.03 19.98
CA PRO A 372 21.91 9.10 19.65
C PRO A 372 22.66 7.79 19.92
N GLU A 373 23.62 7.44 19.08
CA GLU A 373 24.48 6.28 19.30
C GLU A 373 25.70 6.61 20.17
N ALA A 374 26.31 5.56 20.69
CA ALA A 374 27.50 5.67 21.51
C ALA A 374 28.73 5.99 20.65
N GLY A 375 29.04 7.26 20.49
CA GLY A 375 30.21 7.68 19.70
C GLY A 375 29.98 8.97 18.92
N ASP A 376 28.71 9.38 18.76
CA ASP A 376 28.31 10.60 18.09
C ASP A 376 29.13 11.79 18.57
N ALA A 377 29.80 12.44 17.63
CA ALA A 377 30.56 13.66 17.86
C ALA A 377 29.65 14.88 17.66
N ASP A 378 29.97 15.99 18.35
CA ASP A 378 29.26 17.25 18.10
C ASP A 378 29.60 17.78 16.70
N GLY A 379 28.60 18.20 15.94
CA GLY A 379 28.73 18.84 14.64
C GLY A 379 28.55 17.87 13.47
N PHE A 380 29.14 18.19 12.32
CA PHE A 380 28.94 17.40 11.12
C PHE A 380 29.52 15.99 11.26
N ALA A 381 28.76 15.00 10.81
CA ALA A 381 29.20 13.62 10.68
C ALA A 381 30.49 13.54 9.84
N PRO A 382 31.42 12.63 10.17
CA PRO A 382 32.64 12.43 9.40
C PRO A 382 32.36 12.11 7.92
N LEU A 383 33.29 12.49 7.03
CA LEU A 383 33.24 12.02 5.64
C LEU A 383 33.39 10.50 5.60
N GLY A 384 32.64 9.85 4.70
CA GLY A 384 32.45 8.40 4.63
C GLY A 384 31.31 7.85 5.49
N GLU A 385 30.75 8.68 6.37
CA GLU A 385 29.54 8.35 7.17
C GLU A 385 28.41 9.35 6.87
N ARG A 386 28.76 10.57 6.43
CA ARG A 386 27.80 11.63 6.11
C ARG A 386 26.95 11.27 4.87
N VAL A 387 25.65 11.16 5.07
CA VAL A 387 24.64 10.94 4.02
C VAL A 387 24.03 12.25 3.50
N TRP A 388 23.50 12.25 2.28
CA TRP A 388 22.84 13.43 1.69
C TRP A 388 21.59 13.10 0.86
N ALA A 389 21.70 12.68 -0.39
CA ALA A 389 20.53 12.32 -1.19
C ALA A 389 19.81 11.12 -0.55
N VAL A 390 18.48 11.10 -0.62
CA VAL A 390 17.61 9.98 -0.22
C VAL A 390 16.47 9.89 -1.20
N CYS A 391 16.11 8.69 -1.66
CA CYS A 391 15.03 8.44 -2.61
C CYS A 391 14.47 7.03 -2.38
N PRO A 392 13.27 6.88 -1.77
CA PRO A 392 12.62 5.59 -1.65
C PRO A 392 12.12 5.15 -3.04
N THR A 393 12.35 3.89 -3.38
CA THR A 393 11.95 3.32 -4.67
C THR A 393 11.62 1.86 -4.46
N MET A 394 10.33 1.52 -4.54
CA MET A 394 9.79 0.19 -4.26
C MET A 394 10.14 -0.32 -2.85
N ASP A 395 10.93 -1.40 -2.76
CA ASP A 395 11.36 -2.03 -1.52
C ASP A 395 12.75 -1.57 -1.06
N ARG A 396 13.31 -0.52 -1.67
CA ARG A 396 14.64 0.00 -1.31
C ARG A 396 14.63 1.50 -1.11
N LEU A 397 15.52 1.97 -0.24
CA LEU A 397 15.90 3.37 -0.14
C LEU A 397 17.27 3.56 -0.78
N TYR A 398 17.34 4.38 -1.81
CA TYR A 398 18.59 4.84 -2.42
C TYR A 398 19.10 6.08 -1.71
N TYR A 399 20.41 6.17 -1.48
CA TYR A 399 21.01 7.29 -0.79
C TYR A 399 22.48 7.48 -1.16
N SER A 400 23.00 8.69 -0.98
CA SER A 400 24.40 8.99 -1.28
C SER A 400 25.26 9.10 -0.02
N VAL A 401 26.50 8.64 -0.09
CA VAL A 401 27.53 8.79 0.96
C VAL A 401 28.61 9.76 0.50
N TRP A 402 28.87 10.78 1.32
CA TRP A 402 29.83 11.85 1.06
C TRP A 402 31.21 11.49 1.62
N TRP A 403 32.12 11.08 0.73
CA TRP A 403 33.52 10.75 1.03
C TRP A 403 34.50 11.89 0.81
N GLU A 404 34.28 12.71 -0.21
CA GLU A 404 35.23 13.74 -0.60
C GLU A 404 34.57 15.00 -1.15
N ASP A 405 35.31 16.10 -1.06
CA ASP A 405 34.93 17.39 -1.61
C ASP A 405 36.18 18.19 -2.03
N SER A 406 36.00 19.39 -2.58
CA SER A 406 37.12 20.19 -3.09
C SER A 406 38.11 20.68 -2.01
N ALA A 407 37.74 20.66 -0.73
CA ALA A 407 38.62 20.92 0.41
C ALA A 407 39.20 19.63 1.02
N ASN A 408 38.46 18.53 0.96
CA ASN A 408 38.79 17.25 1.58
C ASN A 408 38.83 16.14 0.51
N LEU A 409 39.90 16.12 -0.27
CA LEU A 409 40.11 15.11 -1.31
C LEU A 409 40.51 13.77 -0.69
N ASP A 410 39.81 12.70 -1.06
CA ASP A 410 40.25 11.33 -0.82
C ASP A 410 40.92 10.75 -2.08
N LEU A 411 41.92 9.90 -1.91
CA LEU A 411 42.69 9.32 -3.03
C LEU A 411 42.34 7.85 -3.30
N VAL A 412 41.46 7.30 -2.49
CA VAL A 412 41.08 5.89 -2.47
C VAL A 412 39.59 5.74 -2.75
N GLN A 413 38.75 6.56 -2.12
CA GLN A 413 37.29 6.47 -2.21
C GLN A 413 36.72 7.69 -2.94
N ALA A 414 35.79 7.45 -3.86
CA ALA A 414 34.97 8.49 -4.45
C ALA A 414 33.69 8.67 -3.62
N ASN A 415 32.88 9.69 -3.91
CA ASN A 415 31.50 9.72 -3.42
C ASN A 415 30.73 8.52 -3.99
N GLU A 416 29.78 8.00 -3.24
CA GLU A 416 29.11 6.74 -3.54
C GLU A 416 27.59 6.89 -3.49
N ILE A 417 26.88 6.06 -4.24
CA ILE A 417 25.46 5.82 -4.06
C ILE A 417 25.26 4.39 -3.60
N TRP A 418 24.44 4.24 -2.58
CA TRP A 418 24.08 3.01 -1.93
C TRP A 418 22.57 2.84 -1.96
N SER A 419 22.11 1.63 -1.66
CA SER A 419 20.72 1.35 -1.37
C SER A 419 20.60 0.45 -0.14
N VAL A 420 19.43 0.41 0.49
CA VAL A 420 19.12 -0.49 1.61
C VAL A 420 17.66 -0.92 1.54
N ARG A 421 17.33 -2.16 1.93
CA ARG A 421 15.94 -2.66 1.86
C ARG A 421 15.06 -1.97 2.90
N LEU A 422 13.80 -1.79 2.52
CA LEU A 422 12.69 -1.34 3.33
C LEU A 422 11.72 -2.50 3.54
N ASP A 423 11.28 -2.71 4.78
CA ASP A 423 10.21 -3.66 5.07
C ASP A 423 8.83 -3.09 4.65
N PRO A 424 7.72 -3.86 4.75
CA PRO A 424 6.39 -3.36 4.40
C PRO A 424 5.92 -2.15 5.20
N SER A 425 6.51 -1.87 6.37
CA SER A 425 6.24 -0.66 7.17
C SER A 425 7.18 0.51 6.84
N GLY A 426 8.19 0.27 6.01
CA GLY A 426 9.18 1.25 5.57
C GLY A 426 10.39 1.30 6.49
N ALA A 427 10.47 0.43 7.50
CA ALA A 427 11.65 0.37 8.33
C ALA A 427 12.82 -0.19 7.51
N ILE A 428 13.98 0.44 7.64
CA ILE A 428 15.20 -0.06 7.02
C ILE A 428 15.56 -1.42 7.63
N VAL A 429 15.86 -2.41 6.78
CA VAL A 429 16.29 -3.74 7.19
C VAL A 429 17.82 -3.74 7.37
N PRO A 430 18.36 -3.80 8.61
CA PRO A 430 19.81 -3.79 8.82
C PRO A 430 20.49 -4.99 8.15
N GLY A 431 21.72 -4.79 7.67
CA GLY A 431 22.48 -5.84 6.96
C GLY A 431 22.16 -5.94 5.47
N SER A 432 21.17 -5.21 4.96
CA SER A 432 20.73 -5.27 3.56
C SER A 432 21.30 -4.17 2.65
N ARG A 433 22.22 -3.35 3.19
CA ARG A 433 22.79 -2.23 2.43
C ARG A 433 23.70 -2.73 1.32
N GLN A 434 23.65 -2.04 0.19
CA GLN A 434 24.34 -2.41 -1.04
C GLN A 434 24.98 -1.18 -1.67
N LEU A 435 26.24 -1.31 -2.10
CA LEU A 435 26.87 -0.30 -2.93
C LEU A 435 26.32 -0.44 -4.34
N GLU A 436 25.75 0.64 -4.87
CA GLU A 436 25.17 0.67 -6.21
C GLU A 436 26.17 1.21 -7.23
N LEU A 437 26.83 2.32 -6.91
CA LEU A 437 27.83 2.92 -7.78
C LEU A 437 28.83 3.80 -7.01
N GLU A 438 30.08 3.77 -7.49
CA GLU A 438 31.09 4.78 -7.18
C GLU A 438 31.01 5.90 -8.21
N MET A 439 30.99 7.15 -7.76
CA MET A 439 30.85 8.29 -8.66
C MET A 439 32.08 8.44 -9.56
N PRO A 440 31.90 8.60 -10.89
CA PRO A 440 33.02 8.75 -11.80
C PRO A 440 33.77 10.05 -11.50
N ALA A 441 35.10 10.01 -11.43
CA ALA A 441 35.90 11.21 -11.19
C ALA A 441 35.69 12.29 -12.28
N LEU A 442 35.76 13.55 -11.87
CA LEU A 442 35.71 14.70 -12.76
C LEU A 442 36.90 14.68 -13.74
N ASN A 443 36.69 15.16 -14.96
CA ASN A 443 37.63 15.10 -16.11
C ASN A 443 39.06 15.66 -15.88
N ASN A 444 39.37 16.23 -14.71
CA ASN A 444 40.66 16.82 -14.34
C ASN A 444 41.30 16.22 -13.06
N GLY A 445 40.81 15.12 -12.48
CA GLY A 445 41.40 14.56 -11.25
C GLY A 445 40.82 13.22 -10.78
N SER A 446 41.04 12.93 -9.50
CA SER A 446 40.45 11.80 -8.75
C SER A 446 39.22 12.20 -7.94
N LEU A 447 38.76 13.45 -8.08
CA LEU A 447 37.67 14.05 -7.29
C LEU A 447 36.32 13.83 -7.95
N SER A 448 35.32 13.47 -7.17
CA SER A 448 33.89 13.56 -7.45
C SER A 448 33.24 14.63 -6.54
N ASN A 449 32.09 15.18 -6.92
CA ASN A 449 31.33 16.05 -6.01
C ASN A 449 30.27 15.21 -5.26
N PRO A 450 29.86 15.61 -4.05
CA PRO A 450 28.79 14.93 -3.36
C PRO A 450 27.49 14.99 -4.17
N VAL A 451 26.77 13.87 -4.19
CA VAL A 451 25.44 13.77 -4.78
C VAL A 451 24.45 14.30 -3.76
N ALA A 452 23.67 15.31 -4.13
CA ALA A 452 22.75 15.98 -3.21
C ALA A 452 21.30 15.51 -3.40
N ASP A 453 20.99 14.95 -4.57
CA ASP A 453 19.63 14.55 -4.92
C ASP A 453 19.62 13.40 -5.92
N ILE A 454 18.58 12.56 -5.82
CA ILE A 454 18.37 11.33 -6.59
C ILE A 454 16.86 11.23 -6.91
N THR A 455 16.54 10.95 -8.17
CA THR A 455 15.19 10.52 -8.59
C THR A 455 15.30 9.37 -9.60
N PHE A 456 14.18 8.81 -10.05
CA PHE A 456 14.11 7.81 -11.11
C PHE A 456 13.21 8.27 -12.25
N ASP A 457 13.53 7.84 -13.48
CA ASP A 457 12.67 8.06 -14.63
C ASP A 457 11.74 6.88 -14.94
N ASP A 458 10.92 7.06 -15.99
CA ASP A 458 9.98 6.07 -16.52
C ASP A 458 10.61 4.74 -16.97
N GLN A 459 11.93 4.67 -17.09
CA GLN A 459 12.68 3.47 -17.45
C GLN A 459 13.44 2.87 -16.26
N CYS A 460 13.15 3.29 -15.04
CA CYS A 460 13.90 2.89 -13.84
C CYS A 460 15.38 3.28 -13.89
N CYS A 461 15.74 4.30 -14.67
CA CYS A 461 17.09 4.83 -14.63
C CYS A 461 17.21 5.90 -13.55
N MET A 462 18.26 5.79 -12.75
CA MET A 462 18.58 6.70 -11.68
C MET A 462 19.11 8.02 -12.26
N LEU A 463 18.45 9.12 -11.94
CA LEU A 463 18.87 10.48 -12.23
C LEU A 463 19.48 11.08 -10.96
N ILE A 464 20.63 11.73 -11.08
CA ILE A 464 21.34 12.29 -9.93
C ILE A 464 21.81 13.71 -10.22
N ALA A 465 21.84 14.55 -9.18
CA ALA A 465 22.48 15.86 -9.23
C ALA A 465 23.59 15.98 -8.19
N GLU A 466 24.80 16.29 -8.67
CA GLU A 466 25.91 16.66 -7.80
C GLU A 466 25.79 18.11 -7.32
N ARG A 467 26.29 18.39 -6.11
CA ARG A 467 26.52 19.76 -5.63
C ARG A 467 28.00 19.97 -5.32
N SER A 468 28.58 21.03 -5.88
CA SER A 468 29.99 21.33 -5.68
C SER A 468 30.17 21.88 -4.28
N MET A 469 30.98 21.21 -3.45
CA MET A 469 31.21 21.62 -2.06
C MET A 469 32.70 21.82 -1.77
N ASN A 470 33.01 22.72 -0.84
CA ASN A 470 34.34 22.99 -0.29
C ASN A 470 34.30 22.86 1.23
N GLY A 471 34.37 21.63 1.73
CA GLY A 471 33.97 21.30 3.08
C GLY A 471 32.45 21.31 3.26
N ALA A 472 32.02 21.29 4.52
CA ALA A 472 30.65 20.98 4.87
C ALA A 472 29.60 22.05 4.50
N THR A 473 29.96 23.34 4.51
CA THR A 473 29.00 24.44 4.36
C THR A 473 29.22 25.30 3.11
N LEU A 474 30.41 25.27 2.50
CA LEU A 474 30.76 26.18 1.42
C LEU A 474 30.37 25.59 0.05
N SER A 475 29.38 26.21 -0.59
CA SER A 475 29.00 25.88 -1.96
C SER A 475 30.00 26.40 -2.99
N GLY A 476 30.22 25.58 -4.01
CA GLY A 476 30.91 25.90 -5.26
C GLY A 476 29.96 25.83 -6.45
N ALA A 477 30.51 26.02 -7.65
CA ALA A 477 29.76 25.91 -8.91
C ALA A 477 30.69 25.47 -10.05
N HIS A 478 30.10 25.11 -11.19
CA HIS A 478 30.76 24.81 -12.46
C HIS A 478 31.62 23.54 -12.47
N ASN A 479 31.41 22.64 -11.51
CA ASN A 479 31.99 21.30 -11.50
C ASN A 479 30.95 20.21 -11.16
N SER A 480 29.68 20.57 -11.03
CA SER A 480 28.59 19.70 -10.64
C SER A 480 27.87 19.14 -11.85
N ARG A 481 27.69 17.82 -11.92
CA ARG A 481 27.04 17.16 -13.05
C ARG A 481 25.62 16.76 -12.71
N GLY A 482 24.77 16.76 -13.73
CA GLY A 482 23.58 15.93 -13.76
C GLY A 482 23.93 14.66 -14.52
N LEU A 483 23.65 13.49 -13.97
CA LEU A 483 23.94 12.20 -14.61
C LEU A 483 22.71 11.30 -14.59
N ARG A 484 22.61 10.43 -15.60
CA ARG A 484 21.61 9.36 -15.68
C ARG A 484 22.32 8.02 -15.72
N PHE A 485 22.00 7.13 -14.80
CA PHE A 485 22.50 5.76 -14.75
C PHE A 485 21.37 4.78 -15.00
N CYS A 486 21.57 3.85 -15.91
CA CYS A 486 20.62 2.76 -16.17
C CYS A 486 21.27 1.44 -15.81
N HIS A 487 20.48 0.49 -15.34
CA HIS A 487 20.97 -0.86 -15.10
C HIS A 487 21.00 -1.68 -16.40
N ASP A 488 22.11 -2.37 -16.68
CA ASP A 488 22.26 -3.20 -17.90
C ASP A 488 22.11 -4.71 -17.66
N GLY A 489 21.63 -5.10 -16.48
CA GLY A 489 21.59 -6.46 -15.97
C GLY A 489 22.87 -6.88 -15.24
N SER A 490 23.95 -6.09 -15.30
CA SER A 490 25.21 -6.35 -14.60
C SER A 490 25.69 -5.20 -13.71
N GLY A 491 24.92 -4.12 -13.60
CA GLY A 491 25.21 -2.99 -12.74
C GLY A 491 24.73 -1.67 -13.35
N TRP A 492 24.89 -0.60 -12.58
CA TRP A 492 24.60 0.75 -13.02
C TRP A 492 25.63 1.24 -14.02
N VAL A 493 25.20 1.56 -15.23
CA VAL A 493 26.04 2.14 -16.28
C VAL A 493 25.60 3.56 -16.60
N LEU A 494 26.58 4.44 -16.84
CA LEU A 494 26.29 5.82 -17.23
C LEU A 494 25.59 5.84 -18.60
N GLY A 495 24.33 6.25 -18.60
CA GLY A 495 23.52 6.45 -19.79
C GLY A 495 23.68 7.85 -20.38
N THR A 496 23.50 8.88 -19.54
CA THR A 496 23.54 10.29 -19.97
C THR A 496 24.43 11.12 -19.04
N ASP A 497 25.31 11.94 -19.62
CA ASP A 497 26.04 13.02 -18.94
C ASP A 497 25.45 14.35 -19.45
N TYR A 498 24.63 15.00 -18.62
CA TYR A 498 23.82 16.13 -19.06
C TYR A 498 24.65 17.41 -19.24
N VAL A 499 24.42 18.11 -20.34
CA VAL A 499 24.98 19.45 -20.58
C VAL A 499 24.03 20.49 -19.99
N VAL A 500 24.21 20.82 -18.72
CA VAL A 500 23.34 21.76 -17.99
C VAL A 500 23.76 23.19 -18.31
N GLY A 501 23.08 23.81 -19.29
CA GLY A 501 23.29 25.19 -19.71
C GLY A 501 24.53 25.44 -20.57
N TYR A 502 24.69 26.70 -20.97
CA TYR A 502 25.68 27.19 -21.93
C TYR A 502 27.04 27.53 -21.33
N TYR A 503 27.13 27.71 -20.01
CA TYR A 503 28.36 28.16 -19.39
C TYR A 503 29.37 27.02 -19.23
N SER A 504 30.63 27.31 -19.58
CA SER A 504 31.75 26.36 -19.48
C SER A 504 31.49 25.07 -20.29
N VAL A 505 31.43 23.91 -19.62
CA VAL A 505 31.20 22.59 -20.21
C VAL A 505 29.82 22.02 -19.88
N GLY A 506 28.94 22.79 -19.23
CA GLY A 506 27.62 22.32 -18.81
C GLY A 506 27.57 21.65 -17.43
N ASN A 507 28.68 21.62 -16.67
CA ASN A 507 28.71 21.07 -15.31
C ASN A 507 28.19 22.09 -14.29
N ASN A 508 26.93 22.47 -14.42
CA ASN A 508 26.33 23.59 -13.73
C ASN A 508 25.16 23.22 -12.83
N THR A 509 24.92 21.94 -12.53
CA THR A 509 23.86 21.59 -11.58
C THR A 509 24.13 22.21 -10.21
N ALA A 510 23.07 22.51 -9.47
CA ALA A 510 23.13 23.03 -8.11
C ALA A 510 22.65 22.00 -7.07
N GLY A 511 22.46 20.74 -7.48
CA GLY A 511 22.22 19.63 -6.58
C GLY A 511 20.76 19.21 -6.44
N GLY A 512 19.81 19.79 -7.18
CA GLY A 512 18.43 19.29 -7.29
C GLY A 512 18.21 18.61 -8.63
N VAL A 513 17.47 17.50 -8.63
CA VAL A 513 17.01 16.79 -9.83
C VAL A 513 15.64 16.20 -9.62
N ASP A 514 14.80 16.30 -10.63
CA ASP A 514 13.55 15.54 -10.66
C ASP A 514 13.13 15.22 -12.11
N PHE A 515 12.10 14.40 -12.32
CA PHE A 515 11.63 13.94 -13.63
C PHE A 515 10.16 14.34 -13.85
N ASP A 516 9.85 14.93 -14.99
CA ASP A 516 8.49 15.44 -15.23
C ASP A 516 7.45 14.34 -15.49
N GLY A 517 7.83 13.16 -15.97
CA GLY A 517 6.88 12.10 -16.36
C GLY A 517 5.92 12.50 -17.48
N GLY A 518 6.12 13.67 -18.10
CA GLY A 518 5.25 14.21 -19.14
C GLY A 518 5.59 13.67 -20.54
N PRO A 519 4.81 14.03 -21.58
CA PRO A 519 5.02 13.53 -22.94
C PRO A 519 6.36 13.97 -23.55
N GLU A 520 6.93 15.08 -23.07
CA GLU A 520 8.28 15.53 -23.44
C GLU A 520 9.41 14.78 -22.72
N ALA A 521 9.10 14.04 -21.65
CA ALA A 521 10.01 13.25 -20.81
C ALA A 521 11.33 13.98 -20.51
N ARG A 522 11.29 14.99 -19.63
CA ARG A 522 12.46 15.78 -19.26
C ARG A 522 12.93 15.50 -17.84
N SER A 523 14.24 15.49 -17.70
CA SER A 523 14.92 15.60 -16.42
C SER A 523 15.13 17.08 -16.10
N TRP A 524 14.58 17.51 -14.99
CA TRP A 524 14.68 18.85 -14.45
C TRP A 524 15.87 18.95 -13.50
N PHE A 525 16.71 19.96 -13.68
CA PHE A 525 17.85 20.22 -12.81
C PHE A 525 17.82 21.63 -12.27
N SER A 526 18.15 21.79 -10.99
CA SER A 526 18.54 23.10 -10.47
C SER A 526 19.94 23.43 -10.97
N ALA A 527 20.20 24.68 -11.34
CA ALA A 527 21.41 25.04 -12.07
C ALA A 527 21.93 26.46 -11.81
N ASP A 528 23.25 26.55 -11.66
CA ASP A 528 24.01 27.80 -11.55
C ASP A 528 24.58 28.23 -12.90
N ALA A 529 24.30 29.45 -13.34
CA ALA A 529 24.81 30.01 -14.58
C ALA A 529 24.42 29.15 -15.81
N ILE A 530 23.13 28.81 -15.94
CA ILE A 530 22.57 28.20 -17.15
C ILE A 530 22.98 29.03 -18.38
N HIS A 531 22.98 30.36 -18.26
CA HIS A 531 23.60 31.26 -19.23
C HIS A 531 24.39 32.36 -18.54
N TYR A 532 25.62 32.62 -19.01
CA TYR A 532 26.53 33.65 -18.52
C TYR A 532 27.48 34.09 -19.65
N PRO A 533 27.84 35.38 -19.79
CA PRO A 533 27.60 36.49 -18.86
C PRO A 533 26.36 37.34 -19.14
N SER A 534 25.66 37.18 -20.26
CA SER A 534 24.43 37.97 -20.53
C SER A 534 23.59 37.33 -21.64
N PRO A 535 22.29 37.05 -21.42
CA PRO A 535 21.57 37.21 -20.16
C PRO A 535 22.19 36.36 -19.03
N TYR A 536 22.01 36.78 -17.78
CA TYR A 536 22.29 35.95 -16.62
C TYR A 536 21.07 35.07 -16.41
N LEU A 537 21.20 33.75 -16.51
CA LEU A 537 20.11 32.81 -16.27
C LEU A 537 20.55 31.82 -15.19
N TYR A 538 19.83 31.82 -14.06
CA TYR A 538 20.08 30.99 -12.88
C TYR A 538 18.74 30.44 -12.41
N GLY A 539 18.65 29.14 -12.13
CA GLY A 539 17.35 28.57 -11.79
C GLY A 539 17.18 27.11 -12.14
N ALA A 540 16.16 26.79 -12.92
CA ALA A 540 15.82 25.43 -13.30
C ALA A 540 15.95 25.22 -14.82
N THR A 541 16.27 24.00 -15.23
CA THR A 541 16.25 23.63 -16.64
C THR A 541 15.72 22.21 -16.84
N GLY A 542 14.71 22.07 -17.71
CA GLY A 542 14.17 20.80 -18.16
C GLY A 542 14.88 20.35 -19.43
N ILE A 543 15.62 19.25 -19.36
CA ILE A 543 16.42 18.69 -20.46
C ILE A 543 15.78 17.36 -20.88
N PRO A 544 15.61 17.06 -22.18
CA PRO A 544 15.12 15.74 -22.59
C PRO A 544 15.88 14.61 -21.88
N VAL A 545 15.20 13.56 -21.40
CA VAL A 545 15.78 12.51 -20.52
C VAL A 545 16.97 11.76 -21.14
N LEU A 546 17.02 11.67 -22.47
CA LEU A 546 18.18 11.07 -23.16
C LEU A 546 19.35 12.05 -23.34
N GLY A 547 19.21 13.27 -22.83
CA GLY A 547 20.12 14.39 -23.01
C GLY A 547 19.97 15.04 -24.38
N ASP A 548 20.20 16.35 -24.42
CA ASP A 548 20.37 17.11 -25.66
C ASP A 548 21.23 18.35 -25.36
N THR A 549 21.48 19.16 -26.38
CA THR A 549 22.09 20.48 -26.27
C THR A 549 21.19 21.43 -25.47
N PRO A 550 21.77 22.44 -24.79
CA PRO A 550 21.01 23.47 -24.09
C PRO A 550 19.96 24.20 -24.95
N ASP A 551 20.13 24.20 -26.29
CA ASP A 551 19.18 24.77 -27.24
C ASP A 551 17.84 24.00 -27.30
N GLN A 552 17.76 22.79 -26.75
CA GLN A 552 16.55 21.96 -26.66
C GLN A 552 15.99 21.87 -25.24
N SER A 553 16.58 22.61 -24.31
CA SER A 553 16.16 22.65 -22.91
C SER A 553 15.15 23.76 -22.67
N VAL A 554 14.19 23.49 -21.78
CA VAL A 554 13.38 24.53 -21.14
C VAL A 554 14.24 25.19 -20.07
N ILE A 555 14.22 26.51 -19.96
CA ILE A 555 15.05 27.26 -19.01
C ILE A 555 14.17 28.24 -18.25
N ILE A 556 14.20 28.18 -16.92
CA ILE A 556 13.50 29.11 -16.03
C ILE A 556 14.53 29.85 -15.20
N ASP A 557 14.56 31.16 -15.35
CA ASP A 557 15.28 32.08 -14.49
C ASP A 557 14.43 32.41 -13.25
N ILE A 558 14.88 32.00 -12.07
CA ILE A 558 14.01 31.92 -10.87
C ILE A 558 13.54 33.27 -10.33
N ASP A 559 14.20 34.37 -10.66
CA ASP A 559 13.79 35.72 -10.25
C ASP A 559 13.43 36.63 -11.44
N VAL A 560 13.48 36.09 -12.67
CA VAL A 560 13.21 36.75 -13.96
C VAL A 560 14.18 37.93 -14.24
N ASN A 561 15.16 38.19 -13.38
CA ASN A 561 16.05 39.33 -13.45
C ASN A 561 17.38 38.96 -14.11
N VAL A 562 17.31 38.86 -15.43
CA VAL A 562 18.43 38.46 -16.28
C VAL A 562 19.63 39.43 -16.36
N ASN A 563 19.66 40.48 -15.53
CA ASN A 563 20.69 41.51 -15.51
C ASN A 563 21.69 41.36 -14.36
N PHE A 564 21.37 40.53 -13.36
CA PHE A 564 22.22 40.27 -12.19
C PHE A 564 22.43 38.75 -12.06
N PRO A 565 23.54 38.31 -11.43
CA PRO A 565 23.78 36.89 -11.21
C PRO A 565 23.39 36.43 -9.78
N GLU A 566 22.64 35.34 -9.70
CA GLU A 566 22.13 34.72 -8.46
C GLU A 566 22.98 33.50 -8.08
N LYS A 567 24.28 33.72 -7.89
CA LYS A 567 25.26 32.65 -7.78
C LYS A 567 25.21 31.91 -6.43
N PHE A 568 25.30 30.58 -6.47
CA PHE A 568 25.31 29.64 -5.33
C PHE A 568 24.00 29.57 -4.54
N GLN A 569 22.92 30.15 -5.06
CA GLN A 569 21.67 30.30 -4.33
C GLN A 569 20.67 29.19 -4.60
N MET A 570 20.83 28.43 -5.68
CA MET A 570 19.88 27.38 -6.08
C MET A 570 19.97 26.18 -5.14
N GLY A 571 18.81 25.63 -4.77
CA GLY A 571 18.65 24.46 -3.92
C GLY A 571 18.17 23.24 -4.69
N SER A 572 17.24 22.50 -4.09
CA SER A 572 16.59 21.33 -4.68
C SER A 572 15.32 21.69 -5.45
N ILE A 573 14.81 20.74 -6.22
CA ILE A 573 13.57 20.82 -7.00
C ILE A 573 12.70 19.62 -6.65
N GLU A 574 11.38 19.81 -6.66
CA GLU A 574 10.40 18.73 -6.66
C GLU A 574 9.26 19.11 -7.62
N LEU A 575 8.76 18.17 -8.42
CA LEU A 575 7.60 18.35 -9.30
C LEU A 575 6.40 17.58 -8.75
N THR A 576 5.20 18.11 -8.98
CA THR A 576 3.98 17.29 -8.88
C THR A 576 3.87 16.37 -10.08
N CYS A 577 2.95 15.41 -10.04
CA CYS A 577 2.75 14.57 -11.21
C CYS A 577 2.25 15.34 -12.40
N TYR A 578 2.78 14.95 -13.56
CA TYR A 578 2.20 15.36 -14.82
C TYR A 578 0.77 14.82 -14.91
N ARG A 579 -0.19 15.74 -14.93
CA ARG A 579 -1.60 15.48 -15.20
C ARG A 579 -1.99 16.29 -16.42
N GLU A 580 -2.57 15.65 -17.43
CA GLU A 580 -3.08 16.39 -18.58
C GLU A 580 -4.20 17.35 -18.13
N VAL A 581 -3.98 18.65 -18.31
CA VAL A 581 -4.83 19.73 -17.78
C VAL A 581 -6.25 19.73 -18.39
N SER A 582 -6.47 19.04 -19.51
CA SER A 582 -7.79 18.88 -20.11
C SER A 582 -8.62 17.74 -19.54
N GLY A 583 -8.11 16.99 -18.55
CA GLY A 583 -8.62 15.65 -18.25
C GLY A 583 -8.37 14.71 -19.43
N PRO A 584 -8.68 13.41 -19.31
CA PRO A 584 -8.55 12.50 -20.42
C PRO A 584 -9.49 12.94 -21.55
N CYS A 585 -9.00 12.97 -22.78
CA CYS A 585 -9.80 13.38 -23.94
C CYS A 585 -11.00 12.44 -24.22
N LEU A 586 -11.04 11.28 -23.54
CA LEU A 586 -12.12 10.30 -23.51
C LEU A 586 -12.27 9.81 -22.07
N GLU A 587 -13.47 9.95 -21.51
CA GLU A 587 -13.85 9.30 -20.25
C GLU A 587 -14.78 8.13 -20.56
N ALA A 588 -14.70 7.07 -19.77
CA ALA A 588 -15.59 5.93 -19.91
C ALA A 588 -15.87 5.25 -18.56
N THR A 589 -17.11 4.80 -18.39
CA THR A 589 -17.54 3.90 -17.32
C THR A 589 -18.35 2.76 -17.93
N GLY A 590 -18.37 1.61 -17.26
CA GLY A 590 -19.10 0.44 -17.73
C GLY A 590 -19.81 -0.28 -16.59
N GLU A 591 -21.01 -0.78 -16.86
CA GLU A 591 -21.77 -1.64 -15.95
C GLU A 591 -22.10 -2.95 -16.66
N LEU A 592 -21.87 -4.08 -15.98
CA LEU A 592 -22.13 -5.42 -16.51
C LEU A 592 -23.37 -6.03 -15.87
N GLU A 593 -24.26 -6.54 -16.71
CA GLU A 593 -25.45 -7.28 -16.30
C GLU A 593 -25.47 -8.68 -16.94
N CYS A 594 -26.02 -9.65 -16.20
CA CYS A 594 -26.24 -11.00 -16.71
C CYS A 594 -27.25 -10.98 -17.88
N LEU A 595 -26.88 -11.56 -19.03
CA LEU A 595 -27.81 -11.72 -20.13
C LEU A 595 -28.65 -12.97 -19.95
N VAL A 596 -29.97 -12.79 -20.07
CA VAL A 596 -30.95 -13.87 -20.06
C VAL A 596 -31.69 -13.84 -21.40
N ASP A 597 -31.62 -14.93 -22.15
CA ASP A 597 -32.25 -15.07 -23.47
C ASP A 597 -33.39 -16.10 -23.47
N GLU A 598 -33.97 -16.40 -24.63
CA GLU A 598 -35.10 -17.36 -24.73
C GLU A 598 -34.76 -18.80 -24.30
N ASN A 599 -33.48 -19.11 -24.10
CA ASN A 599 -32.96 -20.40 -23.66
C ASN A 599 -32.45 -20.39 -22.21
N GLY A 600 -32.57 -19.28 -21.47
CA GLY A 600 -32.08 -19.16 -20.09
C GLY A 600 -30.89 -18.20 -19.97
N LEU A 601 -30.06 -18.41 -18.96
CA LEU A 601 -28.86 -17.63 -18.70
C LEU A 601 -27.83 -17.83 -19.82
N SER A 602 -27.37 -16.73 -20.41
CA SER A 602 -26.34 -16.72 -21.43
C SER A 602 -24.95 -16.87 -20.81
N VAL A 603 -23.99 -17.32 -21.61
CA VAL A 603 -22.56 -17.27 -21.27
C VAL A 603 -21.92 -15.90 -21.54
N ASP A 604 -22.72 -14.97 -22.07
CA ASP A 604 -22.32 -13.61 -22.40
C ASP A 604 -22.99 -12.62 -21.42
N TYR A 605 -22.45 -11.40 -21.34
CA TYR A 605 -22.91 -10.35 -20.43
C TYR A 605 -23.28 -9.08 -21.20
N ALA A 606 -24.30 -8.37 -20.75
CA ALA A 606 -24.66 -7.06 -21.29
C ALA A 606 -23.73 -6.03 -20.67
N LEU A 607 -23.12 -5.20 -21.50
CA LEU A 607 -22.30 -4.08 -21.07
C LEU A 607 -23.01 -2.78 -21.46
N GLU A 608 -23.42 -2.02 -20.46
CA GLU A 608 -23.81 -0.63 -20.63
C GLU A 608 -22.54 0.23 -20.52
N LEU A 609 -22.04 0.73 -21.65
CA LEU A 609 -20.82 1.54 -21.73
C LEU A 609 -21.17 3.02 -21.88
N GLU A 610 -20.90 3.84 -20.88
CA GLU A 610 -21.03 5.29 -20.95
C GLU A 610 -19.70 5.91 -21.37
N ILE A 611 -19.69 6.72 -22.43
CA ILE A 611 -18.49 7.41 -22.92
C ILE A 611 -18.71 8.91 -23.05
N THR A 612 -17.70 9.72 -22.73
CA THR A 612 -17.69 11.18 -22.92
C THR A 612 -16.54 11.60 -23.82
N ASN A 613 -16.83 12.33 -24.90
CA ASN A 613 -15.80 12.87 -25.79
C ASN A 613 -15.33 14.25 -25.31
N ASN A 614 -14.25 14.30 -24.51
CA ASN A 614 -13.64 15.55 -24.06
C ASN A 614 -12.66 16.15 -25.09
N SER A 615 -12.40 15.46 -26.20
CA SER A 615 -11.56 15.99 -27.28
C SER A 615 -12.24 17.14 -28.02
N SER A 616 -11.45 17.91 -28.77
CA SER A 616 -11.97 19.00 -29.62
C SER A 616 -12.55 18.53 -30.97
N THR A 617 -12.50 17.22 -31.25
CA THR A 617 -12.90 16.64 -32.54
C THR A 617 -14.16 15.78 -32.39
N PRO A 618 -15.21 15.99 -33.21
CA PRO A 618 -16.36 15.10 -33.22
C PRO A 618 -15.97 13.67 -33.60
N ALA A 619 -16.41 12.69 -32.81
CA ALA A 619 -16.11 11.28 -33.06
C ALA A 619 -17.24 10.59 -33.84
N HIS A 620 -16.86 9.89 -34.90
CA HIS A 620 -17.77 9.13 -35.76
C HIS A 620 -17.72 7.63 -35.51
N TYR A 621 -16.62 7.13 -34.95
CA TYR A 621 -16.47 5.71 -34.63
C TYR A 621 -15.87 5.54 -33.24
N LEU A 622 -16.27 4.46 -32.57
CA LEU A 622 -15.63 3.95 -31.38
C LEU A 622 -15.08 2.55 -31.69
N LEU A 623 -13.80 2.34 -31.42
CA LEU A 623 -13.17 1.03 -31.35
C LEU A 623 -13.13 0.59 -29.88
N VAL A 624 -13.56 -0.64 -29.62
CA VAL A 624 -13.48 -1.29 -28.31
C VAL A 624 -12.67 -2.58 -28.51
N ALA A 625 -11.42 -2.58 -28.08
CA ALA A 625 -10.56 -3.76 -28.11
C ALA A 625 -10.72 -4.53 -26.79
N GLY A 626 -11.05 -5.81 -26.91
CA GLY A 626 -11.40 -6.69 -25.78
C GLY A 626 -12.37 -7.78 -26.23
N PRO A 627 -12.84 -8.66 -25.32
CA PRO A 627 -13.79 -9.72 -25.65
C PRO A 627 -15.22 -9.18 -25.77
N VAL A 628 -15.44 -8.16 -26.60
CA VAL A 628 -16.75 -7.51 -26.79
C VAL A 628 -17.30 -7.68 -28.21
N SER A 629 -18.62 -7.54 -28.33
CA SER A 629 -19.34 -7.47 -29.60
C SER A 629 -20.47 -6.44 -29.54
N PRO A 630 -20.57 -5.52 -30.52
CA PRO A 630 -19.61 -5.26 -31.59
C PRO A 630 -18.35 -4.53 -31.08
N GLY A 631 -17.16 -4.98 -31.47
CA GLY A 631 -15.90 -4.28 -31.14
C GLY A 631 -15.64 -2.99 -31.93
N VAL A 632 -16.48 -2.66 -32.91
CA VAL A 632 -16.44 -1.37 -33.63
C VAL A 632 -17.85 -0.83 -33.76
N MET A 633 -18.03 0.41 -33.36
CA MET A 633 -19.32 1.08 -33.29
C MET A 633 -19.32 2.33 -34.17
N ASN A 634 -20.41 2.53 -34.90
CA ASN A 634 -20.63 3.73 -35.70
C ASN A 634 -21.53 4.69 -34.92
N LEU A 635 -20.98 5.84 -34.54
CA LEU A 635 -21.66 6.84 -33.74
C LEU A 635 -22.51 7.72 -34.66
N VAL A 636 -23.82 7.46 -34.71
CA VAL A 636 -24.77 8.21 -35.52
C VAL A 636 -25.95 8.69 -34.65
N PRO A 637 -26.08 10.00 -34.37
CA PRO A 637 -25.22 11.11 -34.81
C PRO A 637 -23.78 11.01 -34.26
N GLU A 638 -22.83 11.75 -34.83
CA GLU A 638 -21.46 11.82 -34.28
C GLU A 638 -21.50 12.23 -32.79
N LEU A 639 -20.53 11.79 -32.01
CA LEU A 639 -20.40 12.17 -30.61
C LEU A 639 -19.61 13.48 -30.54
N ALA A 640 -20.30 14.59 -30.26
CA ALA A 640 -19.70 15.92 -30.26
C ALA A 640 -18.74 16.15 -29.08
N PRO A 641 -17.83 17.13 -29.16
CA PRO A 641 -17.04 17.58 -28.01
C PRO A 641 -17.91 17.94 -26.80
N GLY A 642 -17.58 17.39 -25.63
CA GLY A 642 -18.31 17.49 -24.37
C GLY A 642 -19.61 16.69 -24.31
N GLU A 643 -19.91 15.86 -25.31
CA GLU A 643 -21.10 15.00 -25.33
C GLU A 643 -20.81 13.64 -24.67
N THR A 644 -21.72 13.22 -23.80
CA THR A 644 -21.74 11.89 -23.18
C THR A 644 -22.79 11.01 -23.86
N ARG A 645 -22.48 9.73 -24.04
CA ARG A 645 -23.40 8.74 -24.64
C ARG A 645 -23.22 7.36 -24.05
N ILE A 646 -24.36 6.72 -23.79
CA ILE A 646 -24.46 5.34 -23.36
C ILE A 646 -24.60 4.43 -24.58
N LEU A 647 -23.90 3.30 -24.55
CA LEU A 647 -23.69 2.37 -25.65
C LEU A 647 -23.85 0.93 -25.15
N ASP A 648 -24.77 0.19 -25.76
CA ASP A 648 -25.01 -1.21 -25.40
C ASP A 648 -24.07 -2.14 -26.17
N LEU A 649 -23.33 -2.96 -25.44
CA LEU A 649 -22.38 -3.95 -25.95
C LEU A 649 -22.65 -5.32 -25.30
N THR A 650 -22.03 -6.36 -25.84
CA THR A 650 -22.02 -7.70 -25.24
C THR A 650 -20.59 -8.11 -24.97
N VAL A 651 -20.28 -8.55 -23.75
CA VAL A 651 -19.01 -9.19 -23.38
C VAL A 651 -19.15 -10.70 -23.53
N ASN A 652 -18.25 -11.32 -24.30
CA ASN A 652 -18.39 -12.71 -24.72
C ASN A 652 -17.55 -13.66 -23.87
N GLY A 653 -18.21 -14.61 -23.19
CA GLY A 653 -17.59 -15.82 -22.62
C GLY A 653 -16.46 -15.71 -21.57
N PRO A 654 -16.37 -14.70 -20.68
CA PRO A 654 -15.52 -14.79 -19.50
C PRO A 654 -16.20 -15.56 -18.36
N ILE A 655 -15.41 -16.08 -17.41
CA ILE A 655 -15.92 -16.78 -16.23
C ILE A 655 -16.30 -15.74 -15.15
N ALA A 656 -17.38 -15.98 -14.41
CA ALA A 656 -17.77 -15.12 -13.30
C ALA A 656 -16.65 -14.95 -12.28
N GLY A 657 -16.49 -13.73 -11.73
CA GLY A 657 -15.40 -13.37 -10.82
C GLY A 657 -14.07 -13.01 -11.49
N GLU A 658 -13.91 -13.22 -12.80
CA GLU A 658 -12.75 -12.72 -13.55
C GLU A 658 -12.90 -11.22 -13.88
N THR A 659 -11.78 -10.56 -14.18
CA THR A 659 -11.76 -9.17 -14.64
C THR A 659 -11.58 -9.12 -16.16
N VAL A 660 -12.45 -8.38 -16.85
CA VAL A 660 -12.31 -8.06 -18.27
C VAL A 660 -11.83 -6.63 -18.44
N CYS A 661 -10.76 -6.42 -19.20
CA CYS A 661 -10.23 -5.08 -19.51
C CYS A 661 -10.48 -4.72 -20.98
N LEU A 662 -10.93 -3.50 -21.21
CA LEU A 662 -11.31 -2.97 -22.52
C LEU A 662 -10.50 -1.72 -22.85
N GLN A 663 -9.91 -1.69 -24.05
CA GLN A 663 -9.25 -0.49 -24.56
C GLN A 663 -10.19 0.25 -25.53
N LEU A 664 -10.39 1.55 -25.29
CA LEU A 664 -11.32 2.39 -26.04
C LEU A 664 -10.60 3.45 -26.87
N THR A 665 -11.05 3.65 -28.11
CA THR A 665 -10.48 4.67 -29.00
C THR A 665 -11.55 5.28 -29.90
N LEU A 666 -11.64 6.61 -29.91
CA LEU A 666 -12.52 7.39 -30.78
C LEU A 666 -11.81 7.75 -32.09
N PHE A 667 -12.55 7.68 -33.21
CA PHE A 667 -12.07 8.06 -34.54
C PHE A 667 -12.99 9.07 -35.23
N ASP A 668 -12.40 9.92 -36.07
CA ASP A 668 -13.11 10.90 -36.90
C ASP A 668 -13.71 10.26 -38.17
N ALA A 669 -14.30 11.10 -39.04
CA ALA A 669 -14.93 10.66 -40.29
C ALA A 669 -13.94 10.07 -41.32
N ASP A 670 -12.64 10.37 -41.20
CA ASP A 670 -11.57 9.93 -42.09
C ASP A 670 -10.80 8.72 -41.51
N PHE A 671 -11.26 8.16 -40.38
CA PHE A 671 -10.58 7.13 -39.59
C PHE A 671 -9.24 7.60 -38.99
N GLY A 672 -9.08 8.90 -38.79
CA GLY A 672 -8.03 9.45 -37.93
C GLY A 672 -8.39 9.22 -36.46
N GLU A 673 -7.42 8.80 -35.68
CA GLU A 673 -7.58 8.66 -34.23
C GLU A 673 -7.78 10.04 -33.60
N CYS A 674 -8.91 10.23 -32.91
CA CYS A 674 -9.21 11.47 -32.19
C CYS A 674 -8.60 11.45 -30.80
N CYS A 675 -8.84 10.34 -30.08
CA CYS A 675 -8.55 10.20 -28.67
C CYS A 675 -8.69 8.73 -28.23
N GLY A 676 -7.80 8.27 -27.35
CA GLY A 676 -7.89 6.99 -26.65
C GLY A 676 -8.11 7.16 -25.15
N LEU A 677 -8.62 6.12 -24.49
CA LEU A 677 -8.64 6.05 -23.03
C LEU A 677 -7.20 5.83 -22.53
N GLY A 678 -6.78 6.61 -21.53
CA GLY A 678 -5.40 6.59 -21.00
C GLY A 678 -5.03 5.27 -20.30
N GLU A 679 -6.01 4.63 -19.67
CA GLU A 679 -5.89 3.30 -19.04
C GLU A 679 -6.97 2.36 -19.59
N GLU A 680 -6.86 1.04 -19.37
CA GLU A 680 -7.92 0.11 -19.78
C GLU A 680 -9.12 0.19 -18.83
N LEU A 681 -10.34 0.12 -19.37
CA LEU A 681 -11.55 -0.02 -18.57
C LEU A 681 -11.69 -1.48 -18.11
N CYS A 682 -11.30 -1.75 -16.87
CA CYS A 682 -11.38 -3.08 -16.27
C CYS A 682 -12.66 -3.24 -15.43
N LEU A 683 -13.46 -4.26 -15.74
CA LEU A 683 -14.75 -4.58 -15.12
C LEU A 683 -14.71 -6.01 -14.57
N VAL A 684 -15.24 -6.21 -13.35
CA VAL A 684 -15.38 -7.54 -12.77
C VAL A 684 -16.65 -8.18 -13.31
N ILE A 685 -16.54 -9.42 -13.79
CA ILE A 685 -17.67 -10.18 -14.31
C ILE A 685 -18.58 -10.60 -13.14
N PRO A 686 -19.88 -10.23 -13.16
CA PRO A 686 -20.79 -10.61 -12.09
C PRO A 686 -21.07 -12.11 -12.08
N GLU A 687 -21.32 -12.65 -10.89
CA GLU A 687 -21.94 -13.97 -10.73
C GLU A 687 -23.43 -13.87 -11.08
N CYS A 688 -23.92 -14.82 -11.87
CA CYS A 688 -25.30 -14.81 -12.34
C CYS A 688 -26.13 -15.88 -11.65
N ASP A 689 -27.21 -15.47 -11.01
CA ASP A 689 -28.14 -16.39 -10.38
C ASP A 689 -28.80 -17.32 -11.42
N CYS A 690 -28.65 -18.63 -11.21
CA CYS A 690 -29.17 -19.66 -12.11
C CYS A 690 -30.59 -20.12 -11.74
N ALA A 691 -31.17 -19.58 -10.66
CA ALA A 691 -32.57 -19.71 -10.28
C ALA A 691 -33.06 -18.44 -9.57
N ILE A 692 -34.38 -18.23 -9.54
CA ILE A 692 -35.02 -17.21 -8.70
C ILE A 692 -35.93 -17.93 -7.71
N GLU A 693 -35.87 -17.55 -6.45
CA GLU A 693 -36.86 -17.95 -5.45
C GLU A 693 -38.14 -17.12 -5.58
N GLU A 694 -39.28 -17.79 -5.59
CA GLU A 694 -40.58 -17.16 -5.45
C GLU A 694 -41.43 -17.86 -4.38
N GLY A 695 -42.27 -17.10 -3.68
CA GLY A 695 -43.28 -17.71 -2.81
C GLY A 695 -42.74 -18.42 -1.57
N LEU A 696 -41.55 -18.04 -1.07
CA LEU A 696 -40.99 -18.53 0.19
C LEU A 696 -41.95 -18.30 1.36
N GLU A 697 -42.33 -19.41 1.98
CA GLU A 697 -43.13 -19.48 3.19
C GLU A 697 -42.41 -20.36 4.21
N ILE A 698 -42.06 -19.79 5.36
CA ILE A 698 -41.56 -20.52 6.52
C ILE A 698 -42.48 -20.27 7.71
N VAL A 699 -42.93 -21.35 8.35
CA VAL A 699 -43.89 -21.31 9.46
C VAL A 699 -43.30 -22.04 10.65
N CYS A 700 -43.34 -21.41 11.84
CA CYS A 700 -42.98 -22.12 13.07
C CYS A 700 -44.10 -23.07 13.50
N ILE A 701 -43.75 -24.34 13.72
CA ILE A 701 -44.70 -25.39 14.13
C ILE A 701 -44.62 -25.63 15.64
N ASP A 702 -43.41 -25.62 16.22
CA ASP A 702 -43.19 -25.78 17.66
C ASP A 702 -41.86 -25.11 18.06
N GLU A 703 -41.93 -23.95 18.73
CA GLU A 703 -40.75 -23.22 19.20
C GLU A 703 -39.93 -24.01 20.22
N ALA A 704 -40.60 -24.74 21.12
CA ALA A 704 -39.95 -25.44 22.21
C ALA A 704 -39.20 -26.68 21.72
N ALA A 705 -39.65 -27.25 20.59
CA ALA A 705 -38.98 -28.33 19.89
C ALA A 705 -38.07 -27.86 18.74
N GLY A 706 -38.10 -26.56 18.40
CA GLY A 706 -37.34 -25.98 17.30
C GLY A 706 -37.78 -26.49 15.92
N ILE A 707 -39.08 -26.67 15.72
CA ILE A 707 -39.65 -27.25 14.48
C ILE A 707 -40.29 -26.16 13.63
N TYR A 708 -39.87 -26.07 12.37
CA TYR A 708 -40.40 -25.15 11.35
C TYR A 708 -40.80 -25.94 10.10
N GLN A 709 -41.70 -25.39 9.29
CA GLN A 709 -42.09 -25.92 7.98
C GLN A 709 -41.75 -24.90 6.91
N LEU A 710 -41.07 -25.33 5.85
CA LEU A 710 -40.59 -24.51 4.75
C LEU A 710 -41.23 -24.96 3.42
N GLN A 711 -41.69 -24.01 2.62
CA GLN A 711 -42.13 -24.20 1.25
C GLN A 711 -41.71 -23.00 0.39
N PHE A 712 -41.30 -23.23 -0.85
CA PHE A 712 -40.96 -22.17 -1.81
C PHE A 712 -41.01 -22.70 -3.24
N ASP A 713 -41.03 -21.80 -4.21
CA ASP A 713 -40.88 -22.11 -5.63
C ASP A 713 -39.51 -21.65 -6.13
N LEU A 714 -38.95 -22.34 -7.12
CA LEU A 714 -37.77 -21.95 -7.87
C LEU A 714 -38.11 -21.78 -9.35
N VAL A 715 -37.79 -20.63 -9.93
CA VAL A 715 -37.81 -20.40 -11.36
C VAL A 715 -36.45 -20.77 -11.94
N ASN A 716 -36.43 -21.73 -12.85
CA ASN A 716 -35.21 -22.18 -13.51
C ASN A 716 -34.71 -21.12 -14.49
N LEU A 717 -33.58 -20.46 -14.20
CA LEU A 717 -32.90 -19.58 -15.16
C LEU A 717 -31.79 -20.30 -15.92
N SER A 718 -31.41 -21.51 -15.53
CA SER A 718 -30.40 -22.30 -16.26
C SER A 718 -30.92 -22.76 -17.63
N PRO A 719 -30.02 -23.03 -18.59
CA PRO A 719 -30.40 -23.56 -19.90
C PRO A 719 -30.84 -25.04 -19.87
N ASP A 720 -30.65 -25.72 -18.74
CA ASP A 720 -30.94 -27.13 -18.58
C ASP A 720 -32.40 -27.39 -18.16
N VAL A 721 -32.89 -28.61 -18.41
CA VAL A 721 -34.21 -29.05 -17.92
C VAL A 721 -34.03 -29.75 -16.58
N ILE A 722 -34.54 -29.14 -15.52
CA ILE A 722 -34.36 -29.62 -14.15
C ILE A 722 -35.40 -30.68 -13.82
N GLU A 723 -34.95 -31.79 -13.23
CA GLU A 723 -35.80 -32.89 -12.76
C GLU A 723 -35.52 -33.26 -11.30
N HIS A 724 -34.40 -32.80 -10.70
CA HIS A 724 -34.11 -33.03 -9.30
C HIS A 724 -33.57 -31.77 -8.61
N VAL A 725 -33.94 -31.58 -7.35
CA VAL A 725 -33.39 -30.54 -6.48
C VAL A 725 -32.90 -31.18 -5.19
N PHE A 726 -31.70 -30.82 -4.74
CA PHE A 726 -31.20 -31.20 -3.42
C PHE A 726 -30.94 -29.97 -2.55
N LEU A 727 -31.34 -30.03 -1.29
CA LEU A 727 -31.09 -28.98 -0.31
C LEU A 727 -29.93 -29.41 0.57
N LEU A 728 -28.79 -28.75 0.42
CA LEU A 728 -27.54 -29.10 1.09
C LEU A 728 -27.22 -28.07 2.17
N SER A 729 -27.16 -28.52 3.42
CA SER A 729 -26.67 -27.73 4.55
C SER A 729 -25.21 -28.08 4.86
N ASP A 730 -24.51 -27.18 5.55
CA ASP A 730 -23.19 -27.47 6.13
C ASP A 730 -23.27 -28.70 7.07
N PRO A 731 -22.35 -29.68 6.99
CA PRO A 731 -22.25 -30.79 7.94
C PRO A 731 -22.24 -30.38 9.43
N GLY A 732 -21.82 -29.15 9.75
CA GLY A 732 -21.82 -28.58 11.10
C GLY A 732 -23.08 -27.79 11.48
N ALA A 733 -24.06 -27.68 10.57
CA ALA A 733 -25.24 -26.86 10.79
C ALA A 733 -26.03 -27.29 12.04
N PRO A 734 -26.45 -26.36 12.91
CA PRO A 734 -27.20 -26.67 14.14
C PRO A 734 -28.69 -26.97 13.86
N TRP A 735 -29.00 -27.48 12.67
CA TRP A 735 -30.33 -27.76 12.18
C TRP A 735 -30.31 -28.84 11.09
N MET A 736 -31.45 -29.47 10.82
CA MET A 736 -31.60 -30.52 9.80
C MET A 736 -32.95 -30.42 9.07
N LEU A 737 -32.96 -30.86 7.82
CA LEU A 737 -34.15 -31.07 7.00
C LEU A 737 -34.58 -32.55 7.10
N ASP A 738 -35.88 -32.80 7.10
CA ASP A 738 -36.42 -34.17 7.05
C ASP A 738 -36.44 -34.76 5.62
N GLU A 739 -36.53 -33.89 4.61
CA GLU A 739 -36.40 -34.20 3.19
C GLU A 739 -35.42 -33.22 2.54
N ASP A 740 -34.37 -33.76 1.90
CA ASP A 740 -33.28 -33.02 1.28
C ASP A 740 -33.16 -33.29 -0.23
N HIS A 741 -34.05 -34.12 -0.80
CA HIS A 741 -34.10 -34.47 -2.22
C HIS A 741 -35.54 -34.41 -2.74
N PHE A 742 -35.74 -33.66 -3.82
CA PHE A 742 -37.03 -33.49 -4.48
C PHE A 742 -36.94 -33.98 -5.93
N ASP A 743 -37.85 -34.87 -6.32
CA ASP A 743 -38.08 -35.27 -7.71
C ASP A 743 -39.14 -34.34 -8.31
N VAL A 744 -38.69 -33.32 -9.06
CA VAL A 744 -39.54 -32.25 -9.59
C VAL A 744 -39.97 -32.56 -11.03
N PRO A 745 -41.14 -32.06 -11.49
CA PRO A 745 -41.49 -32.17 -12.90
C PRO A 745 -40.40 -31.57 -13.79
N ALA A 746 -40.22 -32.13 -14.99
CA ALA A 746 -39.27 -31.62 -15.97
C ALA A 746 -39.50 -30.12 -16.23
N THR A 747 -38.63 -29.29 -15.65
CA THR A 747 -38.77 -27.84 -15.58
C THR A 747 -37.78 -27.20 -16.54
N ALA A 748 -38.30 -26.78 -17.69
CA ALA A 748 -37.52 -26.09 -18.73
C ALA A 748 -37.04 -24.71 -18.26
N PRO A 749 -36.14 -24.03 -18.99
CA PRO A 749 -35.79 -22.63 -18.73
C PRO A 749 -37.06 -21.77 -18.61
N PHE A 750 -37.08 -20.88 -17.61
CA PHE A 750 -38.21 -20.07 -17.14
C PHE A 750 -39.41 -20.83 -16.57
N GLY A 751 -39.29 -22.15 -16.41
CA GLY A 751 -40.28 -22.95 -15.70
C GLY A 751 -40.14 -22.79 -14.19
N THR A 752 -41.27 -22.87 -13.48
CA THR A 752 -41.33 -22.83 -12.02
C THR A 752 -41.46 -24.25 -11.45
N MET A 753 -40.72 -24.56 -10.40
CA MET A 753 -40.80 -25.82 -9.65
C MET A 753 -41.05 -25.55 -8.16
N SER A 754 -41.93 -26.32 -7.53
CA SER A 754 -42.26 -26.16 -6.11
C SER A 754 -41.46 -27.11 -5.23
N ILE A 755 -40.94 -26.60 -4.12
CA ILE A 755 -40.14 -27.31 -3.12
C ILE A 755 -40.86 -27.27 -1.78
N GLY A 756 -40.98 -28.43 -1.15
CA GLY A 756 -41.67 -28.62 0.13
C GLY A 756 -43.13 -29.07 0.02
N PRO A 757 -43.85 -29.13 1.16
CA PRO A 757 -43.40 -28.68 2.48
C PRO A 757 -42.28 -29.56 3.07
N VAL A 758 -41.26 -28.91 3.66
CA VAL A 758 -40.11 -29.55 4.31
C VAL A 758 -40.10 -29.18 5.79
N ILE A 759 -39.82 -30.12 6.67
CA ILE A 759 -39.69 -29.86 8.11
C ILE A 759 -38.23 -29.59 8.46
N ILE A 760 -38.01 -28.45 9.11
CA ILE A 760 -36.73 -28.03 9.66
C ILE A 760 -36.76 -28.27 11.17
N THR A 761 -35.76 -28.99 11.69
CA THR A 761 -35.53 -29.08 13.14
C THR A 761 -34.23 -28.36 13.47
N THR A 762 -34.27 -27.38 14.37
CA THR A 762 -33.13 -26.48 14.67
C THR A 762 -32.98 -26.23 16.17
N SER A 763 -31.75 -25.99 16.62
CA SER A 763 -31.48 -25.44 17.96
C SER A 763 -31.30 -23.91 17.97
N GLN A 764 -31.41 -23.27 16.79
CA GLN A 764 -31.35 -21.82 16.65
C GLN A 764 -32.65 -21.15 17.14
N SER A 765 -32.55 -19.87 17.50
CA SER A 765 -33.67 -19.09 18.01
C SER A 765 -34.37 -18.32 16.88
N PRO A 766 -35.64 -17.92 17.05
CA PRO A 766 -36.27 -16.97 16.14
C PRO A 766 -35.44 -15.70 15.89
N GLY A 767 -35.38 -15.25 14.64
CA GLY A 767 -34.53 -14.16 14.19
C GLY A 767 -33.11 -14.57 13.77
N ASP A 768 -32.67 -15.79 14.10
CA ASP A 768 -31.46 -16.37 13.53
C ASP A 768 -31.70 -16.75 12.05
N THR A 769 -30.63 -16.74 11.26
CA THR A 769 -30.68 -17.10 9.83
C THR A 769 -30.10 -18.49 9.60
N ILE A 770 -30.84 -19.32 8.87
CA ILE A 770 -30.37 -20.62 8.37
C ILE A 770 -29.96 -20.46 6.91
N ALA A 771 -28.85 -21.12 6.52
CA ALA A 771 -28.31 -21.03 5.17
C ALA A 771 -28.04 -22.41 4.57
N PHE A 772 -28.57 -22.67 3.37
CA PHE A 772 -28.30 -23.88 2.59
C PHE A 772 -28.15 -23.57 1.12
N ILE A 773 -27.71 -24.57 0.37
CA ILE A 773 -27.58 -24.50 -1.07
C ILE A 773 -28.64 -25.41 -1.69
N ALA A 774 -29.51 -24.84 -2.52
CA ALA A 774 -30.37 -25.60 -3.41
C ALA A 774 -29.59 -25.94 -4.68
N THR A 775 -29.27 -27.22 -4.88
CA THR A 775 -28.59 -27.70 -6.08
C THR A 775 -29.63 -28.27 -7.06
N LEU A 776 -29.61 -27.79 -8.30
CA LEU A 776 -30.54 -28.16 -9.36
C LEU A 776 -29.85 -29.13 -10.31
N HIS A 777 -30.51 -30.24 -10.64
CA HIS A 777 -29.96 -31.33 -11.42
C HIS A 777 -30.90 -31.76 -12.55
N VAL A 778 -30.31 -32.16 -13.67
CA VAL A 778 -31.00 -32.83 -14.77
C VAL A 778 -31.32 -34.29 -14.43
N ALA A 779 -32.12 -34.94 -15.30
CA ALA A 779 -32.59 -36.33 -15.17
C ALA A 779 -31.54 -37.41 -14.83
N ASN A 780 -30.26 -37.18 -15.15
CA ASN A 780 -29.17 -38.12 -14.88
C ASN A 780 -28.39 -37.80 -13.59
N LEU A 781 -28.90 -36.87 -12.77
CA LEU A 781 -28.30 -36.35 -11.53
C LEU A 781 -27.02 -35.52 -11.73
N ALA A 782 -26.69 -35.10 -12.96
CA ALA A 782 -25.64 -34.09 -13.15
C ALA A 782 -26.11 -32.74 -12.59
N GLN A 783 -25.30 -32.14 -11.73
CA GLN A 783 -25.55 -30.81 -11.18
C GLN A 783 -25.42 -29.79 -12.31
N CYS A 784 -26.42 -28.93 -12.44
CA CYS A 784 -26.49 -27.88 -13.44
C CYS A 784 -26.26 -26.50 -12.82
N CYS A 785 -26.73 -26.32 -11.59
CA CYS A 785 -26.80 -25.04 -10.90
C CYS A 785 -26.78 -25.29 -9.39
N ASP A 786 -26.17 -24.38 -8.64
CA ASP A 786 -26.34 -24.21 -7.20
C ASP A 786 -26.86 -22.81 -6.90
N PHE A 787 -27.79 -22.72 -5.95
CA PHE A 787 -28.45 -21.48 -5.59
C PHE A 787 -28.41 -21.35 -4.06
N PRO A 788 -27.64 -20.41 -3.51
CA PRO A 788 -27.58 -20.20 -2.07
C PRO A 788 -28.91 -19.61 -1.56
N MET A 789 -29.37 -20.13 -0.44
CA MET A 789 -30.62 -19.75 0.23
C MET A 789 -30.31 -19.33 1.65
N GLU A 790 -30.75 -18.13 2.03
CA GLU A 790 -30.70 -17.63 3.41
C GLU A 790 -32.11 -17.31 3.90
N ILE A 791 -32.51 -17.92 5.02
CA ILE A 791 -33.86 -17.77 5.56
C ILE A 791 -33.77 -17.38 7.03
N THR A 792 -34.41 -16.28 7.40
CA THR A 792 -34.57 -15.88 8.81
C THR A 792 -35.72 -16.65 9.45
N LEU A 793 -35.46 -17.32 10.57
CA LEU A 793 -36.47 -18.07 11.31
C LEU A 793 -37.52 -17.11 11.90
N PRO A 794 -38.82 -17.32 11.60
CA PRO A 794 -39.87 -16.48 12.15
C PRO A 794 -40.06 -16.76 13.65
N LEU A 795 -40.65 -15.80 14.37
CA LEU A 795 -41.11 -16.06 15.73
C LEU A 795 -42.32 -16.99 15.73
N CYS A 796 -42.45 -17.78 16.80
CA CYS A 796 -43.57 -18.69 17.00
C CYS A 796 -44.73 -18.02 17.76
N ASP A 797 -44.59 -16.75 18.12
CA ASP A 797 -45.68 -15.91 18.60
C ASP A 797 -46.46 -15.37 17.41
N GLY A 798 -47.36 -16.20 16.89
CA GLY A 798 -48.18 -15.95 15.71
C GLY A 798 -48.84 -14.56 15.67
N GLU A 799 -48.12 -13.58 15.11
CA GLU A 799 -48.71 -12.52 14.30
C GLU A 799 -48.78 -12.95 12.82
N SER A 800 -48.98 -14.25 12.56
CA SER A 800 -50.18 -14.76 11.85
C SER A 800 -50.04 -16.27 11.61
N ASN A 801 -51.14 -16.99 11.82
CA ASN A 801 -51.44 -18.37 11.41
C ASN A 801 -51.49 -19.36 12.59
N GLY A 802 -52.67 -19.40 13.23
CA GLY A 802 -53.04 -20.46 14.15
C GLY A 802 -52.91 -21.84 13.49
N HIS A 803 -52.91 -22.89 14.31
CA HIS A 803 -52.89 -24.29 13.87
C HIS A 803 -53.78 -24.46 12.62
N PRO A 804 -53.39 -25.15 11.53
CA PRO A 804 -54.16 -25.17 10.28
C PRO A 804 -55.63 -25.60 10.42
N ALA A 805 -55.95 -26.33 11.50
CA ALA A 805 -57.31 -26.72 11.88
C ALA A 805 -58.10 -25.70 12.75
N ASP A 806 -57.48 -24.59 13.17
CA ASP A 806 -58.08 -23.42 13.83
C ASP A 806 -58.53 -22.45 12.73
N LEU A 807 -59.71 -22.76 12.19
CA LEU A 807 -60.27 -22.17 10.99
C LEU A 807 -60.92 -20.80 11.26
N ASP A 808 -61.25 -20.50 12.51
CA ASP A 808 -61.73 -19.18 12.91
C ASP A 808 -60.67 -18.28 13.55
N GLY A 809 -59.47 -18.83 13.78
CA GLY A 809 -58.28 -18.11 14.23
C GLY A 809 -58.40 -17.62 15.67
N ASP A 810 -59.22 -18.28 16.49
CA ASP A 810 -59.43 -17.92 17.90
C ASP A 810 -58.38 -18.52 18.84
N GLY A 811 -57.44 -19.29 18.30
CA GLY A 811 -56.37 -19.97 19.02
C GLY A 811 -56.79 -21.31 19.62
N VAL A 812 -57.94 -21.88 19.24
CA VAL A 812 -58.42 -23.17 19.76
C VAL A 812 -59.07 -23.99 18.66
N VAL A 813 -58.52 -25.17 18.34
CA VAL A 813 -59.19 -26.11 17.43
C VAL A 813 -60.38 -26.74 18.17
N GLY A 814 -61.59 -26.26 17.90
CA GLY A 814 -62.77 -26.55 18.69
C GLY A 814 -64.02 -26.81 17.87
N SER A 815 -65.15 -26.70 18.56
CA SER A 815 -66.46 -26.92 17.93
C SER A 815 -66.81 -25.87 16.87
N SER A 816 -66.18 -24.70 16.93
CA SER A 816 -66.37 -23.62 15.95
C SER A 816 -65.76 -24.02 14.61
N ASP A 817 -64.54 -24.54 14.61
CA ASP A 817 -63.80 -25.01 13.43
C ASP A 817 -64.46 -26.25 12.82
N LEU A 818 -64.89 -27.17 13.67
CA LEU A 818 -65.71 -28.30 13.24
C LEU A 818 -67.00 -27.83 12.53
N GLY A 819 -67.58 -26.73 13.00
CA GLY A 819 -68.71 -26.08 12.35
C GLY A 819 -68.38 -25.58 10.94
N ILE A 820 -67.16 -25.07 10.73
CA ILE A 820 -66.68 -24.56 9.44
C ILE A 820 -66.44 -25.71 8.45
N ILE A 821 -65.86 -26.85 8.88
CA ILE A 821 -65.72 -28.04 8.02
C ILE A 821 -67.09 -28.59 7.61
N LEU A 822 -68.03 -28.71 8.54
CA LEU A 822 -69.36 -29.23 8.21
C LEU A 822 -70.16 -28.27 7.31
N ALA A 823 -69.92 -26.95 7.42
CA ALA A 823 -70.57 -25.96 6.56
C ALA A 823 -70.09 -26.02 5.11
N ASN A 824 -68.84 -26.43 4.88
CA ASN A 824 -68.21 -26.48 3.56
C ASN A 824 -68.14 -27.88 2.94
N TRP A 825 -68.80 -28.89 3.55
CA TRP A 825 -68.71 -30.29 3.13
C TRP A 825 -69.05 -30.52 1.65
N GLY A 826 -68.11 -31.11 0.91
CA GLY A 826 -68.19 -31.36 -0.53
C GLY A 826 -67.88 -30.16 -1.42
N GLY A 827 -67.46 -29.02 -0.85
CA GLY A 827 -66.92 -27.85 -1.55
C GLY A 827 -65.39 -27.77 -1.41
N SER A 828 -64.81 -26.59 -1.68
CA SER A 828 -63.37 -26.31 -1.50
C SER A 828 -63.19 -25.07 -0.60
N GLY A 829 -61.96 -24.75 -0.20
CA GLY A 829 -61.62 -23.54 0.56
C GLY A 829 -61.18 -23.85 1.99
N LEU A 830 -61.45 -22.95 2.95
CA LEU A 830 -60.86 -22.99 4.31
C LEU A 830 -61.06 -24.30 5.10
N GLY A 831 -61.97 -25.19 4.69
CA GLY A 831 -62.14 -26.51 5.34
C GLY A 831 -61.35 -27.65 4.71
N ASP A 832 -60.58 -27.38 3.64
CA ASP A 832 -59.80 -28.35 2.86
C ASP A 832 -58.38 -28.36 3.43
N LEU A 833 -58.17 -29.21 4.43
CA LEU A 833 -56.97 -29.27 5.25
C LEU A 833 -55.90 -30.21 4.67
N ASP A 834 -56.28 -31.13 3.78
CA ASP A 834 -55.31 -31.95 3.04
C ASP A 834 -55.02 -31.46 1.60
N GLY A 835 -55.73 -30.40 1.16
CA GLY A 835 -55.46 -29.71 -0.09
C GLY A 835 -55.87 -30.49 -1.33
N ASP A 836 -56.73 -31.51 -1.19
CA ASP A 836 -57.17 -32.35 -2.31
C ASP A 836 -58.23 -31.68 -3.22
N GLY A 837 -58.69 -30.48 -2.82
CA GLY A 837 -59.69 -29.69 -3.51
C GLY A 837 -61.12 -29.96 -3.05
N VAL A 838 -61.35 -30.84 -2.06
CA VAL A 838 -62.68 -31.25 -1.58
C VAL A 838 -62.73 -31.43 -0.05
N VAL A 839 -63.44 -30.53 0.64
CA VAL A 839 -63.73 -30.67 2.09
C VAL A 839 -64.55 -31.94 2.36
N GLY A 840 -63.95 -32.93 3.00
CA GLY A 840 -64.52 -34.25 3.19
C GLY A 840 -64.11 -34.95 4.49
N ALA A 841 -64.23 -36.28 4.48
CA ALA A 841 -63.97 -37.08 5.66
C ALA A 841 -62.49 -37.11 6.07
N SER A 842 -61.59 -36.80 5.14
CA SER A 842 -60.16 -36.72 5.36
C SER A 842 -59.81 -35.47 6.18
N ASP A 843 -60.30 -34.31 5.76
CA ASP A 843 -60.14 -33.02 6.47
C ASP A 843 -60.77 -33.04 7.86
N LEU A 844 -61.95 -33.65 7.98
CA LEU A 844 -62.58 -33.86 9.28
C LEU A 844 -61.71 -34.72 10.20
N GLY A 845 -61.01 -35.71 9.63
CA GLY A 845 -60.06 -36.53 10.36
C GLY A 845 -58.90 -35.71 10.91
N ILE A 846 -58.36 -34.79 10.10
CA ILE A 846 -57.27 -33.88 10.46
C ILE A 846 -57.72 -32.92 11.56
N LEU A 847 -58.89 -32.29 11.42
CA LEU A 847 -59.43 -31.39 12.43
C LEU A 847 -59.72 -32.11 13.75
N LEU A 848 -60.30 -33.32 13.70
CA LEU A 848 -60.59 -34.09 14.90
C LEU A 848 -59.32 -34.60 15.61
N ALA A 849 -58.25 -34.86 14.87
CA ALA A 849 -56.96 -35.21 15.46
C ALA A 849 -56.37 -34.05 16.27
N ALA A 850 -56.66 -32.80 15.86
CA ALA A 850 -56.25 -31.58 16.54
C ALA A 850 -57.29 -31.04 17.56
N PHE A 851 -58.42 -31.72 17.76
CA PHE A 851 -59.54 -31.17 18.55
C PHE A 851 -59.17 -30.97 20.03
N GLY A 852 -59.31 -29.75 20.50
CA GLY A 852 -58.96 -29.30 21.85
C GLY A 852 -57.52 -28.82 22.00
N MET A 853 -56.75 -28.71 20.92
CA MET A 853 -55.44 -28.06 20.91
C MET A 853 -55.61 -26.54 21.03
N THR A 854 -54.79 -25.94 21.88
CA THR A 854 -54.53 -24.51 22.03
C THR A 854 -53.04 -24.31 21.86
N PRO A 855 -52.52 -23.11 21.54
CA PRO A 855 -51.08 -22.86 21.42
C PRO A 855 -50.28 -23.49 22.56
#